data_AF-A0A9D6PEW2-F1
#
_entry.id   AF-A0A9D6PEW2-F1
#
_cell.length_a   1.000
_cell.length_b   1.000
_cell.length_c   1.000
_cell.angle_alpha   90.00
_cell.angle_beta   90.00
_cell.angle_gamma   90.00
#
_symmetry.space_group_name_H-M   'P 1'
#
loop_
_entity.id
_entity.type
_entity.pdbx_description
1 polymer ?
#
loop_
_entity_poly.entity_id
_entity_poly.type
_entity_poly.pdbx_seq_one_letter_code
_entity_poly.pdbx_strand_id
1 'polypeptide(L)'
;GGGGGGGGGGNPAGNQASTGSVSGKVLDNGIYADVKSNILANGLPLTGVTVYVEENDAYSATTAADGSFVISGIPVSAATYHIVARIQHPNSGNVYMNRSGAVTVTENQTTPLSSELEVLKADRSLTGIITNPNGTPVSGASVKLWGKTYSTAADGRFTISNHPSVEAQLIVSASGLQAQTITEKFDSQTPVQRDFTLQTEGATNSPPSVTLSASALSTNPGGNITLTATGKDDNNDVLTYSWDNASVGTLTDSSANYIKTWTAPAGQGTVATISVKVSDGKGGEATTKISVKSTTEAPSVVSVSPVNGAQNISLTASLVISFSQTMNSSETENAVNLKDGSVFVFGTKSWNSPQNNILTFTPTSLSGNKTYTLEIGVGTKSISGTALSTAYTTSFTTKDTTSPSVSDVSPANGAINIPATTSVVITFSKTMNQSTTQSAFSLKESGNSVTGTFSWNSAGNIMTFYPGSVLGNNKTYTVTVASSSMDLAGNLISAIWTSTFSTVTVSTTVSTEFNPPSGYSTAGFPADKSTLSIENFTNSQKAGVILVNRSASQVTVSVSGSRGTNGKVIPLQFPSKFSEAVNRELTKDQSFHKSLRDAEKKMPPPLAAKSSGLLNSIRADTVGQQVTFTLYPSGTKVSGVCKKISSVTGSSGKIIFYFDDQNTYDSTAQSLINSLDSAWSAIYSKDREIFGVEPPATYNGLNLGDDITVLLSSKIDTAGYFYSGDLYPPSQIQSGISNQRKMFYLQYNPSQISNTSLESTMAHEFQHMINFYQRKQNNLTEEDWLNEGCSGYAEHVCGYKISTTNQSKAIQVNDYFAAISITPLTNWAGSHENYGQVYLFSTWLGQNFGGNGSMQNLLTSKSVGKDAVAAYSGQTFDKIFAQWTIALYVNNTSGGIYGYPDLNLKTTYKYGGNLADITLTGPKLLTNTGGAFPYSSGNISISAYSSAYVELSGGNGSTVTLTLPTNVSAFEIHK
;
A
#
# COMPACT_ATOMS: atom_id res chain seq x y z
N GLY A 1 -59.79 -66.31 0.49
CA GLY A 1 -59.14 -67.38 -0.29
C GLY A 1 -57.65 -67.12 -0.21
N GLY A 2 -56.83 -68.07 0.25
CA GLY A 2 -56.58 -69.35 -0.45
C GLY A 2 -55.62 -69.04 -1.60
N GLY A 3 -54.40 -69.57 -1.70
CA GLY A 3 -53.85 -70.83 -1.22
C GLY A 3 -53.17 -71.50 -2.42
N GLY A 4 -51.98 -72.07 -2.20
CA GLY A 4 -51.25 -72.94 -3.15
C GLY A 4 -50.51 -72.18 -4.26
N GLY A 5 -49.23 -72.40 -4.54
CA GLY A 5 -48.45 -73.65 -4.61
C GLY A 5 -47.84 -73.68 -6.02
N GLY A 6 -46.64 -74.17 -6.32
CA GLY A 6 -45.59 -74.87 -5.61
C GLY A 6 -44.52 -75.25 -6.65
N GLY A 7 -43.38 -75.75 -6.18
CA GLY A 7 -42.36 -76.45 -6.98
C GLY A 7 -41.40 -75.51 -7.73
N GLY A 8 -40.09 -75.55 -7.52
CA GLY A 8 -39.25 -76.68 -7.17
C GLY A 8 -38.25 -76.89 -8.30
N GLY A 9 -37.01 -76.47 -8.09
CA GLY A 9 -35.91 -76.60 -9.04
C GLY A 9 -34.62 -76.21 -8.36
N GLY A 10 -34.12 -77.10 -7.50
CA GLY A 10 -32.84 -76.93 -6.82
C GLY A 10 -31.70 -76.89 -7.82
N ASN A 11 -30.81 -75.90 -7.64
CA ASN A 11 -29.40 -76.06 -7.94
C ASN A 11 -28.72 -76.22 -6.57
N PRO A 12 -27.77 -77.15 -6.39
CA PRO A 12 -27.12 -77.34 -5.10
C PRO A 12 -26.47 -76.02 -4.71
N ALA A 13 -26.67 -75.58 -3.47
CA ALA A 13 -25.76 -74.64 -2.84
C ALA A 13 -24.38 -75.31 -2.81
N GLY A 14 -23.60 -75.16 -3.89
CA GLY A 14 -22.18 -75.41 -3.84
C GLY A 14 -21.66 -74.51 -2.74
N ASN A 15 -21.04 -75.11 -1.72
CA ASN A 15 -20.40 -74.44 -0.59
C ASN A 15 -19.75 -73.13 -1.07
N GLN A 16 -20.44 -72.00 -0.88
CA GLN A 16 -19.81 -70.70 -0.94
C GLN A 16 -18.87 -70.71 0.25
N ALA A 17 -17.57 -70.80 0.00
CA ALA A 17 -16.58 -70.72 1.05
C ALA A 17 -16.89 -69.46 1.87
N SER A 18 -17.01 -69.60 3.19
CA SER A 18 -17.22 -68.44 4.06
C SER A 18 -16.08 -67.46 3.84
N THR A 19 -16.40 -66.15 3.74
CA THR A 19 -15.40 -65.11 3.48
C THR A 19 -15.44 -64.02 4.55
N GLY A 20 -14.34 -63.30 4.69
CA GLY A 20 -14.20 -62.13 5.57
C GLY A 20 -13.38 -61.02 4.91
N SER A 21 -13.06 -59.98 5.67
CA SER A 21 -12.25 -58.84 5.21
C SER A 21 -11.11 -58.54 6.18
N VAL A 22 -10.04 -57.92 5.68
CA VAL A 22 -8.93 -57.40 6.49
C VAL A 22 -8.77 -55.91 6.23
N SER A 23 -8.60 -55.10 7.28
CA SER A 23 -8.36 -53.66 7.18
C SER A 23 -7.07 -53.22 7.83
N GLY A 24 -6.54 -52.08 7.40
CA GLY A 24 -5.31 -51.51 7.97
C GLY A 24 -4.98 -50.14 7.39
N LYS A 25 -3.81 -49.61 7.78
CA LYS A 25 -3.22 -48.40 7.22
C LYS A 25 -1.79 -48.65 6.77
N VAL A 26 -1.39 -47.92 5.72
CA VAL A 26 -0.01 -47.91 5.22
C VAL A 26 0.59 -46.53 5.43
N LEU A 27 1.77 -46.48 6.04
CA LEU A 27 2.50 -45.25 6.38
C LEU A 27 3.85 -45.18 5.68
N ASP A 28 4.33 -43.96 5.47
CA ASP A 28 5.65 -43.68 4.91
C ASP A 28 6.76 -43.99 5.92
N ASN A 29 7.78 -44.72 5.47
CA ASN A 29 9.03 -44.92 6.19
C ASN A 29 10.21 -44.98 5.21
N GLY A 30 10.26 -43.99 4.29
CA GLY A 30 11.41 -43.79 3.42
C GLY A 30 11.13 -43.37 1.98
N ILE A 31 9.87 -43.17 1.57
CA ILE A 31 9.52 -42.69 0.22
C ILE A 31 9.82 -41.20 0.10
N TYR A 32 9.39 -40.36 1.06
CA TYR A 32 9.59 -38.90 0.96
C TYR A 32 11.07 -38.48 1.04
N ALA A 33 11.88 -39.23 1.78
CA ALA A 33 13.33 -39.03 1.85
C ALA A 33 14.05 -39.20 0.50
N ASP A 34 13.46 -39.94 -0.44
CA ASP A 34 14.02 -40.25 -1.76
C ASP A 34 13.77 -39.13 -2.80
N VAL A 35 12.86 -38.17 -2.51
CA VAL A 35 12.39 -37.15 -3.48
C VAL A 35 12.81 -35.73 -3.10
N LYS A 36 13.02 -35.43 -1.81
CA LYS A 36 13.50 -34.12 -1.33
C LYS A 36 14.39 -34.31 -0.11
N SER A 37 15.66 -33.91 -0.20
CA SER A 37 16.70 -34.19 0.80
C SER A 37 16.48 -33.61 2.21
N ASN A 38 15.42 -32.82 2.45
CA ASN A 38 15.24 -32.05 3.68
C ASN A 38 13.84 -32.19 4.34
N ILE A 39 13.08 -33.26 4.04
CA ILE A 39 11.80 -33.53 4.73
C ILE A 39 11.87 -34.90 5.40
N LEU A 40 11.87 -34.92 6.74
CA LEU A 40 11.64 -36.13 7.53
C LEU A 40 10.12 -36.31 7.68
N ALA A 41 9.51 -37.07 6.78
CA ALA A 41 8.06 -37.34 6.77
C ALA A 41 7.72 -38.81 7.09
N ASN A 42 8.48 -39.43 7.99
CA ASN A 42 8.15 -40.77 8.49
C ASN A 42 6.82 -40.73 9.26
N GLY A 43 5.95 -41.70 9.00
CA GLY A 43 4.64 -41.85 9.62
C GLY A 43 3.47 -41.16 8.91
N LEU A 44 3.67 -40.56 7.72
CA LEU A 44 2.57 -39.99 6.95
C LEU A 44 1.76 -41.08 6.22
N PRO A 45 0.43 -40.97 6.13
CA PRO A 45 -0.37 -41.94 5.38
C PRO A 45 -0.06 -41.93 3.88
N LEU A 46 0.07 -43.12 3.29
CA LEU A 46 0.38 -43.30 1.87
C LEU A 46 -0.85 -43.66 1.05
N THR A 47 -1.19 -42.82 0.07
CA THR A 47 -2.25 -43.09 -0.90
C THR A 47 -1.75 -43.85 -2.11
N GLY A 48 -2.61 -44.66 -2.73
CA GLY A 48 -2.27 -45.37 -3.97
C GLY A 48 -1.36 -46.58 -3.80
N VAL A 49 -1.15 -47.07 -2.58
CA VAL A 49 -0.34 -48.28 -2.30
C VAL A 49 -1.18 -49.51 -2.59
N THR A 50 -0.65 -50.45 -3.38
CA THR A 50 -1.28 -51.75 -3.59
C THR A 50 -1.06 -52.64 -2.37
N VAL A 51 -2.14 -53.18 -1.82
CA VAL A 51 -2.11 -54.14 -0.72
C VAL A 51 -2.75 -55.45 -1.17
N TYR A 52 -2.15 -56.59 -0.85
CA TYR A 52 -2.65 -57.90 -1.27
C TYR A 52 -2.35 -58.99 -0.25
N VAL A 53 -3.12 -60.08 -0.29
CA VAL A 53 -2.91 -61.26 0.55
C VAL A 53 -1.73 -62.08 -0.02
N GLU A 54 -0.71 -62.36 0.78
CA GLU A 54 0.50 -63.09 0.34
C GLU A 54 0.15 -64.47 -0.24
N GLU A 55 -0.75 -65.20 0.41
CA GLU A 55 -1.07 -66.57 0.05
C GLU A 55 -1.89 -66.66 -1.25
N ASN A 56 -2.56 -65.55 -1.63
CA ASN A 56 -3.30 -65.41 -2.89
C ASN A 56 -3.50 -63.93 -3.24
N ASP A 57 -2.67 -63.41 -4.14
CA ASP A 57 -2.62 -61.99 -4.51
C ASP A 57 -3.85 -61.50 -5.31
N ALA A 58 -4.72 -62.43 -5.76
CA ALA A 58 -6.00 -62.09 -6.36
C ALA A 58 -6.90 -61.28 -5.40
N TYR A 59 -6.71 -61.43 -4.09
CA TYR A 59 -7.36 -60.59 -3.08
C TYR A 59 -6.48 -59.38 -2.79
N SER A 60 -6.83 -58.24 -3.38
CA SER A 60 -6.08 -57.00 -3.28
C SER A 60 -6.97 -55.76 -3.17
N ALA A 61 -6.39 -54.67 -2.70
CA ALA A 61 -6.99 -53.33 -2.65
C ALA A 61 -5.91 -52.26 -2.88
N THR A 62 -6.34 -51.00 -2.94
CA THR A 62 -5.44 -49.84 -3.00
C THR A 62 -5.79 -48.88 -1.86
N THR A 63 -4.78 -48.27 -1.25
CA THR A 63 -5.00 -47.36 -0.12
C THR A 63 -5.67 -46.05 -0.54
N ALA A 64 -6.58 -45.57 0.31
CA ALA A 64 -7.23 -44.27 0.18
C ALA A 64 -6.28 -43.10 0.52
N ALA A 65 -6.77 -41.86 0.41
CA ALA A 65 -5.97 -40.65 0.66
C ALA A 65 -5.39 -40.57 2.09
N ASP A 66 -6.07 -41.19 3.06
CA ASP A 66 -5.68 -41.25 4.47
C ASP A 66 -4.85 -42.51 4.80
N GLY A 67 -4.36 -43.22 3.78
CA GLY A 67 -3.55 -44.43 3.90
C GLY A 67 -4.31 -45.70 4.28
N SER A 68 -5.63 -45.63 4.48
CA SER A 68 -6.44 -46.78 4.87
C SER A 68 -6.75 -47.73 3.72
N PHE A 69 -6.94 -49.02 4.02
CA PHE A 69 -7.40 -50.03 3.07
C PHE A 69 -8.33 -51.07 3.72
N VAL A 70 -9.12 -51.73 2.87
CA VAL A 70 -9.90 -52.94 3.22
C VAL A 70 -9.80 -53.92 2.05
N ILE A 71 -9.35 -55.15 2.29
CA ILE A 71 -9.37 -56.26 1.33
C ILE A 71 -10.53 -57.17 1.72
N SER A 72 -11.50 -57.38 0.83
CA SER A 72 -12.72 -58.14 1.09
C SER A 72 -12.77 -59.44 0.30
N GLY A 73 -13.62 -60.38 0.75
CA GLY A 73 -13.86 -61.65 0.06
C GLY A 73 -12.78 -62.70 0.30
N ILE A 74 -11.93 -62.52 1.32
CA ILE A 74 -10.86 -63.45 1.65
C ILE A 74 -11.48 -64.71 2.26
N PRO A 75 -11.17 -65.92 1.77
CA PRO A 75 -11.71 -67.17 2.32
C PRO A 75 -11.34 -67.35 3.79
N VAL A 76 -12.30 -67.75 4.62
CA VAL A 76 -12.05 -68.12 6.02
C VAL A 76 -11.30 -69.45 6.04
N SER A 77 -10.16 -69.47 6.74
CA SER A 77 -9.28 -70.64 6.85
C SER A 77 -8.84 -70.80 8.30
N ALA A 78 -8.52 -72.04 8.71
CA ALA A 78 -7.85 -72.30 9.99
C ALA A 78 -6.40 -71.77 10.00
N ALA A 79 -5.83 -71.51 8.81
CA ALA A 79 -4.54 -70.86 8.66
C ALA A 79 -4.67 -69.33 8.75
N THR A 80 -3.64 -68.68 9.28
CA THR A 80 -3.51 -67.22 9.26
C THR A 80 -2.98 -66.73 7.91
N TYR A 81 -3.43 -65.56 7.49
CA TYR A 81 -2.96 -64.86 6.29
C TYR A 81 -1.94 -63.78 6.63
N HIS A 82 -1.27 -63.26 5.60
CA HIS A 82 -0.41 -62.09 5.71
C HIS A 82 -0.71 -61.08 4.60
N ILE A 83 -0.64 -59.80 4.94
CA ILE A 83 -0.91 -58.71 4.00
C ILE A 83 0.41 -58.06 3.60
N VAL A 84 0.64 -57.93 2.30
CA VAL A 84 1.81 -57.26 1.73
C VAL A 84 1.37 -55.92 1.17
N ALA A 85 2.02 -54.84 1.60
CA ALA A 85 1.90 -53.52 1.01
C ALA A 85 3.06 -53.28 0.06
N ARG A 86 2.79 -52.85 -1.17
CA ARG A 86 3.80 -52.57 -2.19
C ARG A 86 3.44 -51.33 -3.01
N ILE A 87 4.41 -50.44 -3.17
CA ILE A 87 4.32 -49.30 -4.08
C ILE A 87 5.63 -49.14 -4.85
N GLN A 88 5.51 -48.80 -6.13
CA GLN A 88 6.64 -48.34 -6.93
C GLN A 88 6.50 -46.84 -7.10
N HIS A 89 7.50 -46.08 -6.66
CA HIS A 89 7.44 -44.63 -6.75
C HIS A 89 7.46 -44.21 -8.23
N PRO A 90 6.46 -43.44 -8.70
CA PRO A 90 6.24 -43.20 -10.13
C PRO A 90 7.38 -42.43 -10.81
N ASN A 91 8.16 -41.64 -10.06
CA ASN A 91 9.24 -40.82 -10.63
C ASN A 91 10.63 -41.45 -10.48
N SER A 92 10.94 -42.09 -9.34
CA SER A 92 12.27 -42.67 -9.10
C SER A 92 12.37 -44.13 -9.54
N GLY A 93 11.25 -44.81 -9.75
CA GLY A 93 11.21 -46.23 -10.09
C GLY A 93 11.54 -47.16 -8.91
N ASN A 94 11.94 -46.62 -7.76
CA ASN A 94 12.26 -47.37 -6.55
C ASN A 94 11.01 -48.06 -5.99
N VAL A 95 11.20 -49.29 -5.50
CA VAL A 95 10.13 -50.11 -4.92
C VAL A 95 10.21 -50.02 -3.41
N TYR A 96 9.05 -49.91 -2.78
CA TYR A 96 8.88 -49.91 -1.35
C TYR A 96 7.85 -50.97 -0.98
N MET A 97 8.16 -51.79 0.02
CA MET A 97 7.23 -52.81 0.48
C MET A 97 7.47 -53.22 1.92
N ASN A 98 6.43 -53.77 2.54
CA ASN A 98 6.49 -54.43 3.83
C ASN A 98 5.35 -55.45 3.96
N ARG A 99 5.44 -56.34 4.95
CA ARG A 99 4.51 -57.43 5.21
C ARG A 99 4.01 -57.38 6.64
N SER A 100 2.73 -57.65 6.84
CA SER A 100 2.12 -57.71 8.17
C SER A 100 2.58 -58.93 8.96
N GLY A 101 2.33 -58.91 10.28
CA GLY A 101 2.20 -60.14 11.06
C GLY A 101 1.01 -60.97 10.58
N ALA A 102 0.90 -62.19 11.12
CA ALA A 102 -0.20 -63.10 10.83
C ALA A 102 -1.56 -62.52 11.25
N VAL A 103 -2.58 -62.64 10.39
CA VAL A 103 -3.96 -62.21 10.65
C VAL A 103 -4.95 -63.34 10.36
N THR A 104 -5.88 -63.57 11.28
CA THR A 104 -6.96 -64.54 11.10
C THR A 104 -8.18 -63.84 10.49
N VAL A 105 -8.70 -64.41 9.39
CA VAL A 105 -9.92 -63.90 8.75
C VAL A 105 -11.13 -64.58 9.38
N THR A 106 -12.03 -63.78 9.93
CA THR A 106 -13.26 -64.27 10.56
C THR A 106 -14.44 -64.06 9.61
N GLU A 107 -15.33 -65.05 9.55
CA GLU A 107 -16.50 -65.04 8.67
C GLU A 107 -17.35 -63.78 8.87
N ASN A 108 -17.66 -63.10 7.77
CA ASN A 108 -18.49 -61.89 7.71
C ASN A 108 -18.01 -60.73 8.61
N GLN A 109 -16.74 -60.72 9.04
CA GLN A 109 -16.14 -59.63 9.81
C GLN A 109 -14.98 -58.96 9.08
N THR A 110 -14.69 -57.73 9.47
CA THR A 110 -13.48 -57.01 9.06
C THR A 110 -12.48 -57.05 10.20
N THR A 111 -11.41 -57.84 10.05
CA THR A 111 -10.34 -57.94 11.05
C THR A 111 -9.29 -56.85 10.79
N PRO A 112 -9.03 -55.93 11.73
CA PRO A 112 -7.93 -54.97 11.57
C PRO A 112 -6.57 -55.65 11.76
N LEU A 113 -5.55 -55.17 11.06
CA LEU A 113 -4.17 -55.54 11.35
C LEU A 113 -3.76 -55.11 12.77
N SER A 114 -2.88 -55.89 13.40
CA SER A 114 -2.37 -55.63 14.76
C SER A 114 -1.42 -54.44 14.85
N SER A 115 -0.91 -53.97 13.70
CA SER A 115 -0.05 -52.79 13.57
C SER A 115 -0.22 -52.18 12.18
N GLU A 116 0.07 -50.88 12.06
CA GLU A 116 0.11 -50.18 10.79
C GLU A 116 1.34 -50.62 9.97
N LEU A 117 1.19 -50.66 8.65
CA LEU A 117 2.25 -51.10 7.75
C LEU A 117 3.12 -49.92 7.31
N GLU A 118 4.32 -49.82 7.87
CA GLU A 118 5.33 -48.87 7.41
C GLU A 118 6.16 -49.48 6.26
N VAL A 119 6.12 -48.90 5.06
CA VAL A 119 6.86 -49.47 3.91
C VAL A 119 8.35 -49.13 3.95
N LEU A 120 9.19 -50.13 3.68
CA LEU A 120 10.64 -49.97 3.64
C LEU A 120 11.14 -49.98 2.20
N LYS A 121 12.26 -49.27 1.94
CA LYS A 121 12.91 -49.30 0.63
C LYS A 121 13.37 -50.72 0.32
N ALA A 122 12.96 -51.22 -0.84
CA ALA A 122 13.21 -52.58 -1.28
C ALA A 122 14.36 -52.59 -2.29
N ASP A 123 15.58 -52.58 -1.78
CA ASP A 123 16.83 -52.46 -2.55
C ASP A 123 17.77 -53.67 -2.39
N ARG A 124 17.29 -54.75 -1.74
CA ARG A 124 18.03 -56.00 -1.58
C ARG A 124 17.71 -56.99 -2.70
N SER A 125 18.66 -57.88 -2.95
CA SER A 125 18.54 -58.93 -3.97
C SER A 125 19.15 -60.25 -3.49
N LEU A 126 18.61 -61.35 -4.01
CA LEU A 126 19.06 -62.71 -3.73
C LEU A 126 19.17 -63.48 -5.05
N THR A 127 20.25 -64.24 -5.20
CA THR A 127 20.47 -65.12 -6.34
C THR A 127 20.80 -66.52 -5.86
N GLY A 128 20.66 -67.53 -6.72
CA GLY A 128 20.98 -68.90 -6.35
C GLY A 128 20.69 -69.89 -7.46
N ILE A 129 21.12 -71.14 -7.28
CA ILE A 129 20.78 -72.27 -8.16
C ILE A 129 19.96 -73.33 -7.40
N ILE A 130 18.97 -73.93 -8.07
CA ILE A 130 18.23 -75.09 -7.56
C ILE A 130 18.67 -76.32 -8.32
N THR A 131 19.07 -77.36 -7.60
CA THR A 131 19.46 -78.67 -8.16
C THR A 131 18.59 -79.80 -7.60
N ASN A 132 18.51 -80.91 -8.34
CA ASN A 132 18.00 -82.19 -7.82
C ASN A 132 19.09 -82.92 -7.01
N PRO A 133 18.81 -84.08 -6.38
CA PRO A 133 19.78 -84.76 -5.51
C PRO A 133 21.08 -85.19 -6.21
N ASN A 134 21.02 -85.32 -7.54
CA ASN A 134 22.17 -85.67 -8.38
C ASN A 134 23.00 -84.44 -8.79
N GLY A 135 22.69 -83.25 -8.25
CA GLY A 135 23.36 -81.99 -8.57
C GLY A 135 23.00 -81.40 -9.94
N THR A 136 21.97 -81.92 -10.62
CA THR A 136 21.53 -81.38 -11.91
C THR A 136 20.64 -80.15 -11.69
N PRO A 137 20.88 -79.01 -12.37
CA PRO A 137 20.03 -77.84 -12.26
C PRO A 137 18.58 -78.10 -12.66
N VAL A 138 17.64 -77.57 -11.88
CA VAL A 138 16.20 -77.76 -12.08
C VAL A 138 15.62 -76.52 -12.74
N SER A 139 15.23 -76.64 -14.01
CA SER A 139 14.55 -75.57 -14.75
C SER A 139 13.08 -75.49 -14.36
N GLY A 140 12.54 -74.27 -14.24
CA GLY A 140 11.14 -74.03 -13.90
C GLY A 140 10.77 -74.34 -12.44
N ALA A 141 11.74 -74.53 -11.55
CA ALA A 141 11.50 -74.60 -10.12
C ALA A 141 10.96 -73.26 -9.61
N SER A 142 10.02 -73.31 -8.67
CA SER A 142 9.32 -72.16 -8.10
C SER A 142 9.95 -71.74 -6.78
N VAL A 143 10.31 -70.46 -6.67
CA VAL A 143 10.70 -69.79 -5.43
C VAL A 143 9.62 -68.76 -5.10
N LYS A 144 8.86 -68.98 -4.03
CA LYS A 144 7.80 -68.06 -3.59
C LYS A 144 8.27 -67.20 -2.41
N LEU A 145 7.99 -65.90 -2.48
CA LEU A 145 8.29 -64.92 -1.44
C LEU A 145 7.29 -63.76 -1.50
N TRP A 146 6.58 -63.49 -0.41
CA TRP A 146 5.65 -62.35 -0.26
C TRP A 146 4.64 -62.23 -1.40
N GLY A 147 4.07 -63.39 -1.77
CA GLY A 147 3.04 -63.57 -2.80
C GLY A 147 3.56 -63.54 -4.23
N LYS A 148 4.86 -63.28 -4.44
CA LYS A 148 5.48 -63.32 -5.75
C LYS A 148 6.19 -64.65 -5.98
N THR A 149 5.99 -65.22 -7.16
CA THR A 149 6.66 -66.44 -7.61
C THR A 149 7.79 -66.09 -8.59
N TYR A 150 8.98 -66.61 -8.33
CA TYR A 150 10.15 -66.52 -9.20
C TYR A 150 10.47 -67.91 -9.72
N SER A 151 10.64 -68.05 -11.04
CA SER A 151 10.95 -69.34 -11.65
C SER A 151 12.42 -69.41 -12.02
N THR A 152 13.04 -70.58 -11.85
CA THR A 152 14.41 -70.77 -12.29
C THR A 152 14.52 -70.79 -13.82
N ALA A 153 15.62 -70.22 -14.32
CA ALA A 153 16.02 -70.33 -15.72
C ALA A 153 16.45 -71.76 -16.09
N ALA A 154 16.80 -71.99 -17.35
CA ALA A 154 17.22 -73.31 -17.86
C ALA A 154 18.45 -73.88 -17.14
N ASP A 155 19.33 -73.00 -16.63
CA ASP A 155 20.52 -73.35 -15.85
C ASP A 155 20.22 -73.50 -14.34
N GLY A 156 18.94 -73.57 -13.95
CA GLY A 156 18.48 -73.71 -12.57
C GLY A 156 18.64 -72.47 -11.70
N ARG A 157 19.10 -71.34 -12.25
CA ARG A 157 19.32 -70.12 -11.48
C ARG A 157 18.06 -69.29 -11.32
N PHE A 158 17.91 -68.65 -10.15
CA PHE A 158 16.87 -67.66 -9.89
C PHE A 158 17.48 -66.34 -9.41
N THR A 159 16.70 -65.26 -9.54
CA THR A 159 17.02 -63.95 -8.99
C THR A 159 15.78 -63.31 -8.43
N ILE A 160 15.87 -62.91 -7.17
CA ILE A 160 14.89 -62.07 -6.48
C ILE A 160 15.48 -60.67 -6.42
N SER A 161 14.73 -59.69 -6.91
CA SER A 161 15.11 -58.28 -6.86
C SER A 161 14.03 -57.48 -6.15
N ASN A 162 14.44 -56.36 -5.55
CA ASN A 162 13.58 -55.40 -4.87
C ASN A 162 12.88 -55.97 -3.63
N HIS A 163 13.67 -56.46 -2.66
CA HIS A 163 13.18 -56.86 -1.33
C HIS A 163 13.72 -55.92 -0.24
N PRO A 164 12.96 -55.63 0.83
CA PRO A 164 13.44 -54.82 1.95
C PRO A 164 14.41 -55.59 2.84
N SER A 165 15.15 -54.86 3.68
CA SER A 165 16.15 -55.41 4.60
C SER A 165 15.53 -56.07 5.84
N VAL A 166 14.88 -57.22 5.66
CA VAL A 166 14.20 -57.99 6.70
C VAL A 166 14.49 -59.50 6.56
N GLU A 167 14.15 -60.28 7.59
CA GLU A 167 14.09 -61.74 7.49
C GLU A 167 12.76 -62.18 6.87
N ALA A 168 12.81 -63.12 5.93
CA ALA A 168 11.62 -63.63 5.25
C ALA A 168 11.74 -65.11 4.88
N GLN A 169 10.61 -65.80 4.82
CA GLN A 169 10.56 -67.21 4.42
C GLN A 169 10.43 -67.37 2.91
N LEU A 170 11.27 -68.23 2.33
CA LEU A 170 11.19 -68.67 0.96
C LEU A 170 10.65 -70.09 0.91
N ILE A 171 9.69 -70.33 0.02
CA ILE A 171 9.20 -71.67 -0.28
C ILE A 171 9.73 -72.06 -1.66
N VAL A 172 10.58 -73.07 -1.68
CA VAL A 172 11.24 -73.59 -2.88
C VAL A 172 10.60 -74.93 -3.25
N SER A 173 10.09 -75.05 -4.47
CA SER A 173 9.43 -76.27 -4.93
C SER A 173 9.69 -76.57 -6.40
N ALA A 174 9.70 -77.85 -6.75
CA ALA A 174 9.79 -78.32 -8.13
C ALA A 174 8.96 -79.60 -8.28
N SER A 175 8.40 -79.84 -9.46
CA SER A 175 7.57 -81.02 -9.71
C SER A 175 8.39 -82.31 -9.52
N GLY A 176 7.84 -83.28 -8.78
CA GLY A 176 8.49 -84.56 -8.46
C GLY A 176 9.59 -84.49 -7.40
N LEU A 177 9.82 -83.32 -6.80
CA LEU A 177 10.78 -83.11 -5.72
C LEU A 177 10.08 -82.51 -4.49
N GLN A 178 10.54 -82.89 -3.29
CA GLN A 178 9.97 -82.42 -2.03
C GLN A 178 10.26 -80.92 -1.83
N ALA A 179 9.20 -80.14 -1.59
CA ALA A 179 9.31 -78.70 -1.33
C ALA A 179 10.07 -78.41 -0.02
N GLN A 180 10.79 -77.30 0.00
CA GLN A 180 11.60 -76.87 1.14
C GLN A 180 11.25 -75.41 1.52
N THR A 181 11.08 -75.16 2.82
CA THR A 181 10.87 -73.80 3.37
C THR A 181 12.10 -73.37 4.15
N ILE A 182 12.63 -72.17 3.86
CA ILE A 182 13.86 -71.64 4.48
C ILE A 182 13.65 -70.18 4.87
N THR A 183 14.16 -69.79 6.03
CA THR A 183 14.22 -68.38 6.45
C THR A 183 15.51 -67.74 5.97
N GLU A 184 15.40 -66.62 5.26
CA GLU A 184 16.53 -65.84 4.74
C GLU A 184 16.56 -64.43 5.29
N LYS A 185 17.76 -63.92 5.59
CA LYS A 185 17.97 -62.53 5.99
C LYS A 185 18.50 -61.71 4.81
N PHE A 186 17.74 -60.71 4.40
CA PHE A 186 18.11 -59.80 3.31
C PHE A 186 18.96 -58.63 3.82
N ASP A 187 20.17 -58.88 4.34
CA ASP A 187 20.98 -57.83 4.98
C ASP A 187 21.89 -57.04 4.02
N SER A 188 22.22 -57.58 2.85
CA SER A 188 23.14 -56.97 1.88
C SER A 188 22.46 -56.43 0.62
N GLN A 189 22.91 -55.26 0.15
CA GLN A 189 22.52 -54.69 -1.16
C GLN A 189 23.20 -55.41 -2.34
N THR A 190 24.33 -56.09 -2.09
CA THR A 190 24.96 -56.94 -3.11
C THR A 190 24.24 -58.29 -3.12
N PRO A 191 23.87 -58.84 -4.29
CA PRO A 191 23.12 -60.09 -4.34
C PRO A 191 23.85 -61.21 -3.58
N VAL A 192 23.22 -61.71 -2.52
CA VAL A 192 23.73 -62.88 -1.79
C VAL A 192 23.42 -64.13 -2.63
N GLN A 193 24.35 -65.10 -2.67
CA GLN A 193 24.14 -66.37 -3.38
C GLN A 193 23.66 -67.46 -2.41
N ARG A 194 22.54 -68.12 -2.71
CA ARG A 194 21.96 -69.21 -1.91
C ARG A 194 21.44 -70.35 -2.78
N ASP A 195 22.12 -71.47 -2.72
CA ASP A 195 21.86 -72.65 -3.55
C ASP A 195 21.02 -73.69 -2.79
N PHE A 196 20.14 -74.41 -3.49
CA PHE A 196 19.21 -75.39 -2.92
C PHE A 196 19.27 -76.74 -3.64
N THR A 197 19.13 -77.83 -2.88
CA THR A 197 19.01 -79.19 -3.43
C THR A 197 17.73 -79.84 -2.94
N LEU A 198 16.77 -80.08 -3.83
CA LEU A 198 15.48 -80.68 -3.47
C LEU A 198 15.53 -82.21 -3.62
N GLN A 199 14.99 -82.95 -2.66
CA GLN A 199 15.01 -84.43 -2.61
C GLN A 199 13.90 -85.07 -3.44
N THR A 200 14.09 -86.32 -3.90
CA THR A 200 13.04 -87.12 -4.56
C THR A 200 11.99 -87.56 -3.55
N GLU A 201 10.72 -87.42 -3.91
CA GLU A 201 9.58 -87.77 -3.06
C GLU A 201 9.57 -89.30 -2.75
N GLY A 202 9.87 -89.72 -1.50
CA GLY A 202 9.68 -91.10 -1.01
C GLY A 202 10.90 -92.03 -0.81
N ALA A 203 12.12 -91.54 -0.55
CA ALA A 203 13.31 -92.40 -0.30
C ALA A 203 13.25 -93.20 1.05
N THR A 204 13.77 -94.45 1.09
CA THR A 204 13.62 -95.42 2.21
C THR A 204 14.81 -95.55 3.18
N ASN A 205 15.92 -94.85 2.98
CA ASN A 205 16.90 -94.55 4.02
C ASN A 205 17.19 -93.05 3.96
N SER A 206 16.97 -92.34 5.06
CA SER A 206 17.19 -90.90 5.12
C SER A 206 18.45 -90.63 5.94
N PRO A 207 19.49 -89.98 5.38
CA PRO A 207 20.62 -89.56 6.20
C PRO A 207 20.11 -88.66 7.34
N PRO A 208 20.75 -88.71 8.53
CA PRO A 208 20.28 -87.93 9.67
C PRO A 208 20.38 -86.45 9.35
N SER A 209 19.50 -85.64 9.90
CA SER A 209 19.67 -84.19 9.93
C SER A 209 20.39 -83.79 11.21
N VAL A 210 21.29 -82.81 11.14
CA VAL A 210 21.93 -82.25 12.32
C VAL A 210 21.81 -80.72 12.31
N THR A 211 21.34 -80.19 13.44
CA THR A 211 21.43 -78.76 13.73
C THR A 211 22.46 -78.54 14.83
N LEU A 212 23.18 -77.44 14.76
CA LEU A 212 24.14 -77.03 15.78
C LEU A 212 23.78 -75.62 16.23
N SER A 213 23.55 -75.48 17.52
CA SER A 213 23.19 -74.21 18.15
C SER A 213 24.28 -73.80 19.14
N ALA A 214 24.47 -72.49 19.29
CA ALA A 214 25.35 -71.92 20.29
C ALA A 214 24.55 -71.02 21.23
N SER A 215 24.88 -71.00 22.51
CA SER A 215 24.26 -70.09 23.49
C SER A 215 24.52 -68.61 23.17
N ALA A 216 25.60 -68.32 22.44
CA ALA A 216 25.92 -67.04 21.85
C ALA A 216 26.87 -67.27 20.65
N LEU A 217 26.90 -66.36 19.68
CA LEU A 217 27.86 -66.43 18.55
C LEU A 217 29.17 -65.68 18.84
N SER A 218 29.23 -64.97 19.97
CA SER A 218 30.45 -64.32 20.43
C SER A 218 30.51 -64.17 21.94
N THR A 219 31.72 -64.06 22.48
CA THR A 219 31.94 -63.78 23.91
C THR A 219 33.26 -63.03 24.12
N ASN A 220 33.43 -62.37 25.26
CA ASN A 220 34.68 -61.69 25.61
C ASN A 220 35.86 -62.70 25.67
N PRO A 221 37.12 -62.25 25.51
CA PRO A 221 38.28 -63.11 25.77
C PRO A 221 38.16 -63.84 27.13
N GLY A 222 38.33 -65.16 27.14
CA GLY A 222 38.14 -66.02 28.32
C GLY A 222 36.69 -66.40 28.66
N GLY A 223 35.69 -65.90 27.92
CA GLY A 223 34.29 -66.28 28.08
C GLY A 223 33.96 -67.66 27.50
N ASN A 224 32.87 -68.27 27.98
CA ASN A 224 32.41 -69.60 27.55
C ASN A 224 31.14 -69.51 26.69
N ILE A 225 31.05 -70.36 25.67
CA ILE A 225 29.87 -70.56 24.82
C ILE A 225 29.50 -72.04 24.84
N THR A 226 28.25 -72.35 25.16
CA THR A 226 27.73 -73.72 25.11
C THR A 226 27.24 -74.04 23.70
N LEU A 227 27.66 -75.17 23.17
CA LEU A 227 27.28 -75.68 21.85
C LEU A 227 26.45 -76.94 22.03
N THR A 228 25.28 -76.98 21.40
CA THR A 228 24.36 -78.11 21.45
C THR A 228 24.06 -78.58 20.04
N ALA A 229 24.45 -79.82 19.74
CA ALA A 229 24.07 -80.52 18.52
C ALA A 229 22.76 -81.28 18.74
N THR A 230 21.84 -81.17 17.79
CA THR A 230 20.60 -81.95 17.79
C THR A 230 20.53 -82.70 16.47
N GLY A 231 20.79 -84.00 16.53
CA GLY A 231 20.58 -84.93 15.44
C GLY A 231 19.15 -85.46 15.45
N LYS A 232 18.52 -85.51 14.28
CA LYS A 232 17.21 -86.15 14.08
C LYS A 232 17.30 -87.06 12.87
N ASP A 233 16.88 -88.29 13.06
CA ASP A 233 16.70 -89.26 11.98
C ASP A 233 15.20 -89.50 11.80
N ASP A 234 14.71 -89.39 10.56
CA ASP A 234 13.30 -89.59 10.24
C ASP A 234 12.90 -91.08 10.32
N ASN A 235 13.88 -91.99 10.30
CA ASN A 235 13.72 -93.43 10.50
C ASN A 235 14.09 -93.86 11.94
N ASN A 236 14.44 -92.91 12.80
CA ASN A 236 14.65 -93.08 14.24
C ASN A 236 15.83 -94.02 14.62
N ASP A 237 16.84 -94.10 13.76
CA ASP A 237 18.07 -94.86 14.01
C ASP A 237 18.93 -94.24 15.13
N VAL A 238 19.81 -95.06 15.73
CA VAL A 238 20.66 -94.65 16.86
C VAL A 238 21.79 -93.75 16.35
N LEU A 239 21.78 -92.49 16.77
CA LEU A 239 22.73 -91.49 16.31
C LEU A 239 24.01 -91.43 17.16
N THR A 240 25.14 -91.33 16.48
CA THR A 240 26.46 -91.09 17.11
C THR A 240 27.01 -89.72 16.71
N TYR A 241 27.61 -89.00 17.66
CA TYR A 241 28.12 -87.64 17.48
C TYR A 241 29.64 -87.62 17.59
N SER A 242 30.31 -87.01 16.62
CA SER A 242 31.75 -86.79 16.59
C SER A 242 32.04 -85.31 16.34
N TRP A 243 32.95 -84.73 17.12
CA TRP A 243 33.26 -83.30 17.08
C TRP A 243 34.71 -83.10 16.65
N ASP A 244 34.94 -82.15 15.76
CA ASP A 244 36.29 -81.69 15.44
C ASP A 244 36.82 -80.76 16.54
N ASN A 245 38.14 -80.73 16.72
CA ASN A 245 38.76 -79.71 17.56
C ASN A 245 38.47 -78.31 17.01
N ALA A 246 38.32 -77.34 17.91
CA ALA A 246 38.15 -75.95 17.53
C ALA A 246 39.43 -75.46 16.85
N SER A 247 39.28 -74.66 15.79
CA SER A 247 40.41 -74.04 15.09
C SER A 247 41.24 -73.10 15.98
N VAL A 248 40.60 -72.47 16.97
CA VAL A 248 41.20 -71.64 18.03
C VAL A 248 40.33 -71.68 19.30
N GLY A 249 40.92 -71.43 20.47
CA GLY A 249 40.24 -71.63 21.76
C GLY A 249 40.19 -73.11 22.18
N THR A 250 39.49 -73.43 23.26
CA THR A 250 39.42 -74.80 23.79
C THR A 250 38.00 -75.32 23.82
N LEU A 251 37.78 -76.52 23.26
CA LEU A 251 36.54 -77.28 23.42
C LEU A 251 36.70 -78.25 24.59
N THR A 252 35.78 -78.22 25.55
CA THR A 252 35.74 -79.16 26.67
C THR A 252 34.44 -79.96 26.65
N ASP A 253 34.53 -81.21 27.08
CA ASP A 253 33.39 -82.12 27.18
C ASP A 253 32.38 -81.63 28.22
N SER A 254 31.10 -81.66 27.84
CA SER A 254 29.98 -81.50 28.78
C SER A 254 29.40 -82.86 29.16
N SER A 255 28.37 -82.89 30.02
CA SER A 255 27.76 -84.12 30.55
C SER A 255 27.10 -85.05 29.51
N ALA A 256 26.92 -84.60 28.27
CA ALA A 256 26.36 -85.39 27.17
C ALA A 256 27.21 -85.25 25.89
N ASN A 257 27.33 -86.32 25.10
CA ASN A 257 28.17 -86.38 23.89
C ASN A 257 27.73 -85.45 22.74
N TYR A 258 26.51 -84.91 22.82
CA TYR A 258 25.96 -83.91 21.89
C TYR A 258 26.05 -82.46 22.39
N ILE A 259 26.73 -82.21 23.52
CA ILE A 259 26.98 -80.86 24.06
C ILE A 259 28.49 -80.66 24.26
N LYS A 260 29.02 -79.51 23.84
CA LYS A 260 30.39 -79.06 24.14
C LYS A 260 30.38 -77.64 24.68
N THR A 261 31.42 -77.27 25.44
CA THR A 261 31.67 -75.87 25.82
C THR A 261 32.91 -75.37 25.09
N TRP A 262 32.79 -74.25 24.39
CA TRP A 262 33.92 -73.55 23.81
C TRP A 262 34.34 -72.37 24.69
N THR A 263 35.62 -72.31 25.07
CA THR A 263 36.21 -71.18 25.79
C THR A 263 37.02 -70.32 24.83
N ALA A 264 36.69 -69.03 24.80
CA ALA A 264 37.35 -68.05 23.93
C ALA A 264 38.83 -67.85 24.32
N PRO A 265 39.76 -67.82 23.35
CA PRO A 265 41.17 -67.53 23.61
C PRO A 265 41.35 -66.09 24.14
N ALA A 266 42.50 -65.80 24.74
CA ALA A 266 42.79 -64.48 25.32
C ALA A 266 42.90 -63.33 24.27
N GLY A 267 42.99 -63.66 22.97
CA GLY A 267 43.07 -62.69 21.87
C GLY A 267 41.71 -62.28 21.32
N GLN A 268 41.52 -60.98 21.04
CA GLN A 268 40.32 -60.45 20.40
C GLN A 268 40.30 -60.72 18.89
N GLY A 269 39.11 -60.85 18.32
CA GLY A 269 38.90 -60.95 16.87
C GLY A 269 38.99 -62.36 16.30
N THR A 270 39.44 -63.33 17.11
CA THR A 270 39.60 -64.73 16.69
C THR A 270 38.25 -65.42 16.50
N VAL A 271 38.07 -66.06 15.34
CA VAL A 271 36.88 -66.86 14.99
C VAL A 271 37.26 -68.34 15.08
N ALA A 272 36.53 -69.11 15.89
CA ALA A 272 36.61 -70.56 15.93
C ALA A 272 35.47 -71.16 15.11
N THR A 273 35.80 -71.93 14.08
CA THR A 273 34.84 -72.81 13.39
C THR A 273 34.87 -74.18 14.05
N ILE A 274 33.69 -74.68 14.43
CA ILE A 274 33.49 -75.92 15.15
C ILE A 274 32.51 -76.78 14.35
N SER A 275 32.94 -77.99 14.00
CA SER A 275 32.15 -78.94 13.22
C SER A 275 31.66 -80.07 14.12
N VAL A 276 30.44 -80.52 13.90
CA VAL A 276 29.92 -81.78 14.44
C VAL A 276 29.41 -82.65 13.30
N LYS A 277 29.79 -83.92 13.33
CA LYS A 277 29.35 -84.96 12.41
C LYS A 277 28.50 -85.98 13.16
N VAL A 278 27.33 -86.28 12.60
CA VAL A 278 26.36 -87.22 13.13
C VAL A 278 26.17 -88.37 12.15
N SER A 279 26.23 -89.61 12.62
CA SER A 279 26.04 -90.82 11.80
C SER A 279 24.90 -91.67 12.34
N ASP A 280 24.13 -92.26 11.42
CA ASP A 280 23.03 -93.21 11.67
C ASP A 280 23.48 -94.67 11.89
N GLY A 281 24.79 -94.95 11.73
CA GLY A 281 25.34 -96.31 11.84
C GLY A 281 24.96 -97.27 10.70
N LYS A 282 24.19 -96.82 9.70
CA LYS A 282 23.77 -97.58 8.51
C LYS A 282 24.29 -97.00 7.19
N GLY A 283 25.14 -95.98 7.28
CA GLY A 283 25.87 -95.40 6.15
C GLY A 283 25.43 -93.98 5.78
N GLY A 284 24.42 -93.42 6.46
CA GLY A 284 24.04 -92.02 6.39
C GLY A 284 24.80 -91.18 7.40
N GLU A 285 25.31 -90.04 6.94
CA GLU A 285 26.04 -89.09 7.77
C GLU A 285 25.62 -87.67 7.42
N ALA A 286 25.57 -86.80 8.42
CA ALA A 286 25.44 -85.36 8.22
C ALA A 286 26.43 -84.60 9.08
N THR A 287 26.98 -83.54 8.50
CA THR A 287 27.93 -82.65 9.17
C THR A 287 27.40 -81.23 9.13
N THR A 288 27.51 -80.52 10.23
CA THR A 288 27.23 -79.08 10.29
C THR A 288 28.34 -78.35 11.03
N LYS A 289 28.48 -77.05 10.78
CA LYS A 289 29.51 -76.21 11.38
C LYS A 289 28.90 -74.93 11.92
N ILE A 290 29.46 -74.42 13.02
CA ILE A 290 29.14 -73.09 13.56
C ILE A 290 30.43 -72.32 13.79
N SER A 291 30.38 -71.01 13.55
CA SER A 291 31.50 -70.11 13.84
C SER A 291 31.16 -69.25 15.05
N VAL A 292 32.02 -69.26 16.06
CA VAL A 292 31.92 -68.43 17.27
C VAL A 292 33.14 -67.53 17.39
N LYS A 293 32.97 -66.31 17.90
CA LYS A 293 34.05 -65.30 17.91
C LYS A 293 34.38 -64.78 19.31
N SER A 294 35.66 -64.54 19.59
CA SER A 294 36.05 -63.74 20.75
C SER A 294 35.99 -62.25 20.42
N THR A 295 35.09 -61.50 21.06
CA THR A 295 34.93 -60.03 20.88
C THR A 295 34.52 -59.36 22.16
N THR A 296 35.01 -58.13 22.35
CA THR A 296 34.54 -57.20 23.38
C THR A 296 33.47 -56.26 22.82
N GLU A 297 32.47 -55.92 23.65
CA GLU A 297 31.47 -54.92 23.30
C GLU A 297 32.05 -53.50 23.46
N ALA A 298 31.81 -52.64 22.46
CA ALA A 298 32.22 -51.25 22.50
C ALA A 298 31.40 -50.48 23.55
N PRO A 299 32.01 -49.59 24.36
CA PRO A 299 31.27 -48.72 25.25
C PRO A 299 30.36 -47.77 24.45
N SER A 300 29.23 -47.36 25.03
CA SER A 300 28.34 -46.34 24.47
C SER A 300 28.05 -45.25 25.50
N VAL A 301 27.71 -44.04 25.03
CA VAL A 301 27.27 -42.94 25.89
C VAL A 301 25.78 -43.12 26.18
N VAL A 302 25.45 -43.34 27.46
CA VAL A 302 24.07 -43.57 27.93
C VAL A 302 23.32 -42.25 28.11
N SER A 303 23.98 -41.24 28.68
CA SER A 303 23.38 -39.92 28.88
C SER A 303 24.45 -38.83 29.03
N VAL A 304 24.06 -37.61 28.67
CA VAL A 304 24.83 -36.39 28.95
C VAL A 304 23.90 -35.34 29.56
N SER A 305 24.34 -34.68 30.62
CA SER A 305 23.71 -33.51 31.21
C SER A 305 24.71 -32.33 31.21
N PRO A 306 24.38 -31.14 30.68
CA PRO A 306 23.14 -30.79 30.01
C PRO A 306 22.86 -31.64 28.75
N VAL A 307 21.58 -31.89 28.47
CA VAL A 307 21.14 -32.65 27.28
C VAL A 307 21.43 -31.86 26.00
N ASN A 308 21.46 -32.55 24.85
CA ASN A 308 21.76 -31.91 23.57
C ASN A 308 20.77 -30.77 23.25
N GLY A 309 21.33 -29.61 22.90
CA GLY A 309 20.59 -28.39 22.60
C GLY A 309 20.06 -27.64 23.83
N ALA A 310 20.42 -28.03 25.05
CA ALA A 310 19.94 -27.37 26.26
C ALA A 310 20.31 -25.87 26.27
N GLN A 311 19.34 -25.01 26.57
CA GLN A 311 19.48 -23.56 26.56
C GLN A 311 19.57 -23.00 27.99
N ASN A 312 20.05 -21.77 28.15
CA ASN A 312 20.10 -21.04 29.41
C ASN A 312 20.90 -21.74 30.53
N ILE A 313 21.95 -22.47 30.16
CA ILE A 313 22.78 -23.19 31.10
C ILE A 313 23.61 -22.22 31.96
N SER A 314 23.66 -22.45 33.27
CA SER A 314 24.45 -21.64 34.20
C SER A 314 25.92 -21.58 33.76
N LEU A 315 26.57 -20.43 33.95
CA LEU A 315 28.01 -20.26 33.68
C LEU A 315 28.91 -21.11 34.59
N THR A 316 28.32 -21.71 35.63
CA THR A 316 28.98 -22.62 36.58
C THR A 316 28.56 -24.09 36.41
N ALA A 317 27.84 -24.42 35.34
CA ALA A 317 27.37 -25.78 35.11
C ALA A 317 28.52 -26.76 34.85
N SER A 318 28.43 -27.96 35.43
CA SER A 318 29.29 -29.10 35.09
C SER A 318 28.57 -30.03 34.12
N LEU A 319 29.34 -30.73 33.29
CA LEU A 319 28.83 -31.73 32.36
C LEU A 319 28.97 -33.12 32.98
N VAL A 320 27.91 -33.92 32.98
CA VAL A 320 27.88 -35.29 33.51
C VAL A 320 27.63 -36.26 32.36
N ILE A 321 28.56 -37.19 32.14
CA ILE A 321 28.54 -38.16 31.04
C ILE A 321 28.45 -39.57 31.66
N SER A 322 27.43 -40.34 31.28
CA SER A 322 27.27 -41.74 31.71
C SER A 322 27.59 -42.69 30.56
N PHE A 323 28.34 -43.76 30.83
CA PHE A 323 28.74 -44.77 29.85
C PHE A 323 28.11 -46.13 30.18
N SER A 324 27.93 -46.98 29.15
CA SER A 324 27.30 -48.30 29.28
C SER A 324 28.09 -49.31 30.10
N GLN A 325 29.38 -49.06 30.34
CA GLN A 325 30.30 -49.94 31.05
C GLN A 325 31.44 -49.17 31.72
N THR A 326 32.24 -49.86 32.53
CA THR A 326 33.44 -49.32 33.18
C THR A 326 34.49 -48.89 32.16
N MET A 327 35.00 -47.67 32.32
CA MET A 327 35.88 -47.01 31.37
C MET A 327 37.33 -47.00 31.84
N ASN A 328 38.27 -46.94 30.88
CA ASN A 328 39.63 -46.53 31.17
C ASN A 328 39.63 -45.01 31.37
N SER A 329 39.74 -44.57 32.62
CA SER A 329 39.65 -43.14 32.99
C SER A 329 40.67 -42.27 32.25
N SER A 330 41.94 -42.70 32.15
CA SER A 330 43.00 -41.87 31.55
C SER A 330 42.81 -41.68 30.05
N GLU A 331 42.50 -42.76 29.32
CA GLU A 331 42.27 -42.67 27.87
C GLU A 331 40.98 -41.91 27.56
N THR A 332 39.93 -42.13 28.35
CA THR A 332 38.65 -41.43 28.17
C THR A 332 38.77 -39.93 28.46
N GLU A 333 39.51 -39.54 29.50
CA GLU A 333 39.77 -38.13 29.79
C GLU A 333 40.48 -37.44 28.62
N ASN A 334 41.45 -38.08 27.96
CA ASN A 334 42.14 -37.50 26.80
C ASN A 334 41.23 -37.34 25.58
N ALA A 335 40.18 -38.15 25.47
CA ALA A 335 39.24 -38.14 24.34
C ALA A 335 38.01 -37.24 24.56
N VAL A 336 37.78 -36.75 25.78
CA VAL A 336 36.63 -35.89 26.12
C VAL A 336 37.05 -34.42 26.17
N ASN A 337 36.50 -33.63 25.25
CA ASN A 337 36.84 -32.22 25.06
C ASN A 337 35.60 -31.34 24.99
N LEU A 338 35.63 -30.21 25.69
CA LEU A 338 34.63 -29.15 25.55
C LEU A 338 35.20 -28.04 24.66
N LYS A 339 34.42 -27.51 23.73
CA LYS A 339 34.85 -26.44 22.81
C LYS A 339 33.86 -25.28 22.75
N ASP A 340 34.38 -24.06 22.62
CA ASP A 340 33.67 -22.88 22.07
C ASP A 340 34.13 -22.73 20.61
N GLY A 341 33.29 -23.16 19.67
CA GLY A 341 33.69 -23.28 18.27
C GLY A 341 34.89 -24.20 18.08
N SER A 342 36.04 -23.64 17.73
CA SER A 342 37.31 -24.38 17.56
C SER A 342 38.25 -24.33 18.77
N VAL A 343 37.91 -23.56 19.81
CA VAL A 343 38.77 -23.33 20.98
C VAL A 343 38.42 -24.31 22.10
N PHE A 344 39.42 -25.01 22.65
CA PHE A 344 39.22 -25.89 23.80
C PHE A 344 38.92 -25.11 25.07
N VAL A 345 37.92 -25.56 25.82
CA VAL A 345 37.59 -25.08 27.16
C VAL A 345 38.17 -26.06 28.17
N PHE A 346 39.09 -25.57 29.00
CA PHE A 346 39.72 -26.37 30.04
C PHE A 346 38.80 -26.52 31.26
N GLY A 347 39.04 -27.56 32.05
CA GLY A 347 38.25 -27.92 33.21
C GLY A 347 38.85 -29.11 33.96
N THR A 348 38.27 -29.43 35.11
CA THR A 348 38.62 -30.63 35.88
C THR A 348 37.70 -31.80 35.50
N LYS A 349 38.22 -33.02 35.61
CA LYS A 349 37.52 -34.27 35.31
C LYS A 349 37.52 -35.16 36.55
N SER A 350 36.39 -35.76 36.88
CA SER A 350 36.25 -36.65 38.03
C SER A 350 35.34 -37.84 37.72
N TRP A 351 35.67 -39.02 38.25
CA TRP A 351 34.94 -40.27 38.03
C TRP A 351 34.20 -40.75 39.26
N ASN A 352 33.12 -41.50 39.06
CA ASN A 352 32.47 -42.25 40.13
C ASN A 352 33.26 -43.54 40.45
N SER A 353 34.21 -43.45 41.39
CA SER A 353 34.94 -44.62 41.88
C SER A 353 34.06 -45.50 42.79
N PRO A 354 34.14 -46.85 42.73
CA PRO A 354 35.03 -47.66 41.88
C PRO A 354 34.48 -48.05 40.49
N GLN A 355 33.22 -47.72 40.16
CA GLN A 355 32.58 -48.21 38.93
C GLN A 355 33.12 -47.57 37.65
N ASN A 356 33.67 -46.34 37.74
CA ASN A 356 34.30 -45.58 36.65
C ASN A 356 33.49 -45.58 35.34
N ASN A 357 32.17 -45.40 35.44
CA ASN A 357 31.27 -45.35 34.30
C ASN A 357 30.52 -44.00 34.18
N ILE A 358 30.79 -43.03 35.06
CA ILE A 358 30.28 -41.67 35.02
C ILE A 358 31.45 -40.69 35.14
N LEU A 359 31.60 -39.83 34.14
CA LEU A 359 32.58 -38.75 34.10
C LEU A 359 31.88 -37.41 34.30
N THR A 360 32.30 -36.65 35.31
CA THR A 360 31.92 -35.25 35.49
C THR A 360 33.05 -34.35 35.02
N PHE A 361 32.77 -33.46 34.06
CA PHE A 361 33.66 -32.40 33.58
C PHE A 361 33.19 -31.05 34.12
N THR A 362 34.03 -30.36 34.88
CA THR A 362 33.75 -29.02 35.43
C THR A 362 34.62 -27.98 34.71
N PRO A 363 34.05 -27.18 33.78
CA PRO A 363 34.79 -26.14 33.07
C PRO A 363 35.37 -25.08 34.02
N THR A 364 36.56 -24.53 33.72
CA THR A 364 37.18 -23.48 34.54
C THR A 364 36.40 -22.15 34.45
N SER A 365 35.86 -21.83 33.27
CA SER A 365 34.99 -20.68 33.05
C SER A 365 34.13 -20.89 31.81
N LEU A 366 32.87 -20.48 31.88
CA LEU A 366 32.01 -20.35 30.71
C LEU A 366 31.59 -18.89 30.52
N SER A 367 31.69 -18.38 29.30
CA SER A 367 31.09 -17.11 28.88
C SER A 367 29.60 -17.28 28.54
N GLY A 368 28.81 -16.23 28.77
CA GLY A 368 27.37 -16.20 28.47
C GLY A 368 27.06 -16.08 26.97
N ASN A 369 25.84 -16.46 26.60
CA ASN A 369 25.33 -16.48 25.22
C ASN A 369 26.25 -17.22 24.22
N LYS A 370 26.86 -18.32 24.67
CA LYS A 370 27.79 -19.13 23.87
C LYS A 370 27.29 -20.55 23.79
N THR A 371 27.34 -21.12 22.59
CA THR A 371 27.10 -22.55 22.37
C THR A 371 28.43 -23.28 22.52
N TYR A 372 28.49 -24.18 23.50
CA TYR A 372 29.63 -25.08 23.71
C TYR A 372 29.31 -26.46 23.17
N THR A 373 30.30 -27.09 22.55
CA THR A 373 30.21 -28.45 22.02
C THR A 373 31.08 -29.38 22.85
N LEU A 374 30.47 -30.41 23.45
CA LEU A 374 31.17 -31.53 24.05
C LEU A 374 31.41 -32.59 22.97
N GLU A 375 32.68 -32.90 22.74
CA GLU A 375 33.14 -33.96 21.85
C GLU A 375 33.73 -35.10 22.69
N ILE A 376 33.18 -36.30 22.50
CA ILE A 376 33.67 -37.55 23.07
C ILE A 376 34.22 -38.37 21.91
N GLY A 377 35.54 -38.32 21.74
CA GLY A 377 36.22 -38.98 20.62
C GLY A 377 36.28 -40.50 20.77
N VAL A 378 36.53 -41.19 19.64
CA VAL A 378 36.74 -42.65 19.58
C VAL A 378 37.97 -43.14 20.36
N GLY A 379 38.82 -42.23 20.84
CA GLY A 379 39.88 -42.55 21.82
C GLY A 379 39.35 -42.99 23.19
N THR A 380 38.06 -42.75 23.46
CA THR A 380 37.35 -43.21 24.66
C THR A 380 37.26 -44.74 24.66
N LYS A 381 37.82 -45.40 25.68
CA LYS A 381 37.91 -46.87 25.74
C LYS A 381 37.36 -47.45 27.04
N SER A 382 36.78 -48.63 26.95
CA SER A 382 36.45 -49.44 28.11
C SER A 382 37.72 -49.92 28.82
N ILE A 383 37.59 -50.40 30.06
CA ILE A 383 38.73 -50.98 30.80
C ILE A 383 39.35 -52.18 30.07
N SER A 384 38.58 -52.86 29.21
CA SER A 384 39.01 -53.96 28.34
C SER A 384 39.68 -53.50 27.03
N GLY A 385 39.97 -52.20 26.89
CA GLY A 385 40.69 -51.60 25.76
C GLY A 385 39.86 -51.36 24.50
N THR A 386 38.53 -51.54 24.55
CA THR A 386 37.66 -51.39 23.37
C THR A 386 37.20 -49.95 23.23
N ALA A 387 37.47 -49.35 22.07
CA ALA A 387 37.10 -47.98 21.74
C ALA A 387 35.60 -47.81 21.53
N LEU A 388 35.09 -46.61 21.82
CA LEU A 388 33.78 -46.13 21.39
C LEU A 388 33.71 -46.23 19.85
N SER A 389 32.63 -46.83 19.33
CA SER A 389 32.48 -47.14 17.90
C SER A 389 32.35 -45.89 17.02
N THR A 390 31.70 -44.84 17.54
CA THR A 390 31.49 -43.56 16.84
C THR A 390 31.67 -42.43 17.84
N ALA A 391 32.37 -41.36 17.44
CA ALA A 391 32.47 -40.16 18.28
C ALA A 391 31.08 -39.61 18.63
N TYR A 392 30.89 -39.20 19.87
CA TYR A 392 29.64 -38.60 20.34
C TYR A 392 29.82 -37.10 20.49
N THR A 393 28.92 -36.32 19.90
CA THR A 393 28.93 -34.87 20.00
C THR A 393 27.59 -34.36 20.51
N THR A 394 27.62 -33.46 21.48
CA THR A 394 26.43 -32.78 22.00
C THR A 394 26.77 -31.32 22.26
N SER A 395 25.75 -30.45 22.25
CA SER A 395 25.94 -29.02 22.48
C SER A 395 24.98 -28.48 23.53
N PHE A 396 25.36 -27.39 24.18
CA PHE A 396 24.48 -26.60 25.03
C PHE A 396 24.81 -25.12 24.92
N THR A 397 23.84 -24.25 25.18
CA THR A 397 24.01 -22.80 25.15
C THR A 397 23.92 -22.25 26.57
N THR A 398 24.94 -21.48 26.96
CA THR A 398 24.95 -20.80 28.26
C THR A 398 23.97 -19.64 28.32
N LYS A 399 23.53 -19.31 29.54
CA LYS A 399 22.66 -18.16 29.80
C LYS A 399 23.24 -16.89 29.17
N ASP A 400 22.36 -16.16 28.48
CA ASP A 400 22.66 -14.83 27.97
C ASP A 400 22.63 -13.81 29.11
N THR A 401 23.72 -13.05 29.23
CA THR A 401 23.91 -12.03 30.27
C THR A 401 24.16 -10.64 29.67
N THR A 402 23.92 -10.46 28.37
CA THR A 402 24.20 -9.21 27.66
C THR A 402 22.94 -8.36 27.57
N SER A 403 23.00 -7.13 28.08
CA SER A 403 21.89 -6.18 27.96
C SER A 403 21.59 -5.84 26.50
N PRO A 404 20.30 -5.77 26.10
CA PRO A 404 19.92 -5.19 24.82
C PRO A 404 20.17 -3.67 24.79
N SER A 405 20.22 -3.12 23.58
CA SER A 405 20.34 -1.69 23.31
C SER A 405 19.51 -1.30 22.10
N VAL A 406 19.13 -0.03 21.98
CA VAL A 406 18.54 0.52 20.75
C VAL A 406 19.68 0.79 19.77
N SER A 407 19.68 0.12 18.61
CA SER A 407 20.68 0.28 17.57
C SER A 407 20.29 1.30 16.51
N ASP A 408 18.99 1.51 16.29
CA ASP A 408 18.48 2.50 15.34
C ASP A 408 17.04 2.95 15.68
N VAL A 409 16.68 4.14 15.22
CA VAL A 409 15.33 4.70 15.35
C VAL A 409 14.93 5.46 14.08
N SER A 410 13.69 5.27 13.64
CA SER A 410 13.05 6.08 12.62
C SER A 410 11.73 6.65 13.18
N PRO A 411 11.50 7.97 13.16
CA PRO A 411 12.42 9.02 12.70
C PRO A 411 13.75 9.06 13.46
N ALA A 412 14.81 9.45 12.75
CA ALA A 412 16.12 9.65 13.36
C ALA A 412 16.07 10.70 14.47
N ASN A 413 16.95 10.59 15.46
CA ASN A 413 16.99 11.54 16.58
C ASN A 413 17.25 12.98 16.09
N GLY A 414 16.42 13.92 16.53
CA GLY A 414 16.42 15.31 16.11
C GLY A 414 15.82 15.57 14.72
N ALA A 415 15.22 14.55 14.06
CA ALA A 415 14.66 14.75 12.73
C ALA A 415 13.51 15.76 12.77
N ILE A 416 13.52 16.69 11.81
CA ILE A 416 12.49 17.70 11.61
C ILE A 416 11.68 17.39 10.36
N ASN A 417 10.54 18.05 10.19
CA ASN A 417 9.67 17.90 9.02
C ASN A 417 9.12 16.48 8.80
N ILE A 418 8.92 15.73 9.87
CA ILE A 418 8.40 14.37 9.82
C ILE A 418 6.88 14.38 9.59
N PRO A 419 6.33 13.67 8.60
CA PRO A 419 4.88 13.60 8.38
C PRO A 419 4.14 13.20 9.67
N ALA A 420 3.03 13.87 9.99
CA ALA A 420 2.24 13.58 11.20
C ALA A 420 1.57 12.19 11.22
N THR A 421 1.57 11.50 10.08
CA THR A 421 1.13 10.10 9.93
C THR A 421 2.25 9.08 10.17
N THR A 422 3.46 9.54 10.50
CA THR A 422 4.63 8.69 10.71
C THR A 422 4.45 7.75 11.89
N SER A 423 4.81 6.48 11.68
CA SER A 423 5.04 5.51 12.74
C SER A 423 6.46 5.62 13.30
N VAL A 424 6.64 5.26 14.56
CA VAL A 424 7.95 5.20 15.20
C VAL A 424 8.47 3.77 15.10
N VAL A 425 9.61 3.58 14.44
CA VAL A 425 10.28 2.29 14.30
C VAL A 425 11.55 2.30 15.17
N ILE A 426 11.67 1.31 16.05
CA ILE A 426 12.85 1.11 16.90
C ILE A 426 13.47 -0.23 16.55
N THR A 427 14.76 -0.22 16.24
CA THR A 427 15.56 -1.42 16.05
C THR A 427 16.41 -1.65 17.30
N PHE A 428 16.33 -2.86 17.85
CA PHE A 428 17.12 -3.31 18.99
C PHE A 428 18.30 -4.18 18.52
N SER A 429 19.37 -4.20 19.31
CA SER A 429 20.56 -5.03 19.05
C SER A 429 20.29 -6.54 19.17
N LYS A 430 19.18 -6.94 19.80
CA LYS A 430 18.78 -8.34 20.01
C LYS A 430 17.26 -8.49 19.99
N THR A 431 16.78 -9.74 19.94
CA THR A 431 15.35 -10.06 20.05
C THR A 431 14.81 -9.71 21.45
N MET A 432 13.69 -8.99 21.49
CA MET A 432 13.14 -8.43 22.71
C MET A 432 11.93 -9.21 23.23
N ASN A 433 11.70 -9.17 24.55
CA ASN A 433 10.41 -9.56 25.10
C ASN A 433 9.38 -8.46 24.76
N GLN A 434 8.45 -8.77 23.86
CA GLN A 434 7.52 -7.80 23.29
C GLN A 434 6.62 -7.16 24.36
N SER A 435 6.10 -7.95 25.30
CA SER A 435 5.18 -7.44 26.34
C SER A 435 5.86 -6.40 27.23
N THR A 436 7.01 -6.76 27.80
CA THR A 436 7.77 -5.84 28.67
C THR A 436 8.26 -4.60 27.92
N THR A 437 8.67 -4.76 26.66
CA THR A 437 9.18 -3.67 25.83
C THR A 437 8.09 -2.70 25.40
N GLN A 438 6.90 -3.20 25.04
CA GLN A 438 5.74 -2.34 24.76
C GLN A 438 5.31 -1.57 26.02
N SER A 439 5.31 -2.21 27.20
CA SER A 439 5.01 -1.52 28.47
C SER A 439 6.06 -0.48 28.87
N ALA A 440 7.31 -0.65 28.43
CA ALA A 440 8.41 0.28 28.68
C ALA A 440 8.50 1.42 27.65
N PHE A 441 7.74 1.36 26.55
CA PHE A 441 7.74 2.38 25.51
C PHE A 441 6.79 3.53 25.83
N SER A 442 7.18 4.76 25.52
CA SER A 442 6.25 5.88 25.42
C SER A 442 6.64 6.86 24.32
N LEU A 443 5.62 7.44 23.69
CA LEU A 443 5.73 8.60 22.80
C LEU A 443 4.99 9.76 23.47
N LYS A 444 5.65 10.90 23.67
CA LYS A 444 5.07 12.05 24.38
C LYS A 444 5.19 13.36 23.60
N GLU A 445 4.17 14.22 23.71
CA GLU A 445 4.18 15.63 23.28
C GLU A 445 3.98 16.51 24.50
N SER A 446 4.91 17.42 24.78
CA SER A 446 4.80 18.36 25.91
C SER A 446 4.45 17.70 27.27
N GLY A 447 4.86 16.43 27.47
CA GLY A 447 4.58 15.63 28.67
C GLY A 447 3.34 14.71 28.58
N ASN A 448 2.47 14.90 27.59
CA ASN A 448 1.27 14.08 27.36
C ASN A 448 1.59 12.83 26.54
N SER A 449 1.08 11.67 26.94
CA SER A 449 1.27 10.41 26.22
C SER A 449 0.41 10.30 24.96
N VAL A 450 1.01 9.85 23.85
CA VAL A 450 0.33 9.48 22.61
C VAL A 450 -0.03 7.99 22.68
N THR A 451 -1.31 7.66 22.49
CA THR A 451 -1.78 6.27 22.42
C THR A 451 -1.58 5.70 21.01
N GLY A 452 -1.50 4.37 20.88
CA GLY A 452 -1.28 3.71 19.60
C GLY A 452 -1.20 2.19 19.71
N THR A 453 -0.85 1.54 18.61
CA THR A 453 -0.71 0.09 18.49
C THR A 453 0.72 -0.29 18.12
N PHE A 454 1.11 -1.53 18.40
CA PHE A 454 2.46 -2.04 18.11
C PHE A 454 2.43 -3.16 17.09
N SER A 455 3.44 -3.23 16.24
CA SER A 455 3.79 -4.42 15.44
C SER A 455 5.26 -4.77 15.62
N TRP A 456 5.59 -6.05 15.42
CA TRP A 456 6.95 -6.56 15.50
C TRP A 456 7.31 -7.32 14.23
N ASN A 457 8.57 -7.27 13.83
CA ASN A 457 9.08 -8.14 12.76
C ASN A 457 9.19 -9.60 13.24
N SER A 458 9.35 -10.54 12.30
CA SER A 458 9.47 -11.98 12.60
C SER A 458 10.64 -12.32 13.53
N ALA A 459 11.75 -11.57 13.45
CA ALA A 459 12.91 -11.75 14.33
C ALA A 459 12.72 -11.13 15.74
N GLY A 460 11.64 -10.38 15.97
CA GLY A 460 11.31 -9.78 17.27
C GLY A 460 12.29 -8.72 17.77
N ASN A 461 13.10 -8.14 16.90
CA ASN A 461 14.09 -7.11 17.23
C ASN A 461 13.76 -5.73 16.61
N ILE A 462 12.69 -5.61 15.82
CA ILE A 462 12.19 -4.33 15.30
C ILE A 462 10.77 -4.14 15.79
N MET A 463 10.56 -3.10 16.57
CA MET A 463 9.24 -2.67 17.05
C MET A 463 8.78 -1.45 16.25
N THR A 464 7.56 -1.50 15.71
CA THR A 464 6.91 -0.33 15.10
C THR A 464 5.71 0.06 15.96
N PHE A 465 5.67 1.32 16.37
CA PHE A 465 4.53 1.95 17.04
C PHE A 465 3.76 2.83 16.07
N TYR A 466 2.47 2.55 15.90
CA TYR A 466 1.54 3.33 15.09
C TYR A 466 0.68 4.19 16.02
N PRO A 467 0.84 5.53 16.01
CA PRO A 467 -0.06 6.43 16.74
C PRO A 467 -1.53 6.16 16.41
N GLY A 468 -2.39 6.08 17.42
CA GLY A 468 -3.82 5.80 17.27
C GLY A 468 -4.61 6.96 16.68
N SER A 469 -4.04 8.16 16.73
CA SER A 469 -4.48 9.36 16.04
C SER A 469 -3.29 9.99 15.32
N VAL A 470 -3.57 10.71 14.23
CA VAL A 470 -2.56 11.53 13.55
C VAL A 470 -1.90 12.47 14.57
N LEU A 471 -0.57 12.59 14.51
CA LEU A 471 0.18 13.46 15.40
C LEU A 471 -0.16 14.93 15.12
N GLY A 472 -0.01 15.80 16.11
CA GLY A 472 -0.11 17.24 15.92
C GLY A 472 1.04 17.76 15.07
N ASN A 473 0.76 18.65 14.13
CA ASN A 473 1.78 19.30 13.29
C ASN A 473 2.58 20.36 14.07
N ASN A 474 3.82 20.63 13.64
CA ASN A 474 4.73 21.56 14.31
C ASN A 474 4.93 21.26 15.81
N LYS A 475 4.89 19.98 16.18
CA LYS A 475 5.07 19.51 17.55
C LYS A 475 6.33 18.69 17.66
N THR A 476 7.00 18.80 18.80
CA THR A 476 8.12 17.93 19.14
C THR A 476 7.62 16.75 19.95
N TYR A 477 7.93 15.56 19.46
CA TYR A 477 7.63 14.30 20.11
C TYR A 477 8.90 13.68 20.69
N THR A 478 8.80 13.16 21.91
CA THR A 478 9.87 12.42 22.57
C THR A 478 9.50 10.95 22.61
N VAL A 479 10.31 10.13 21.97
CA VAL A 479 10.31 8.66 22.08
C VAL A 479 11.13 8.29 23.31
N THR A 480 10.60 7.39 24.14
CA THR A 480 11.30 6.86 25.32
C THR A 480 11.16 5.34 25.36
N VAL A 481 12.28 4.64 25.59
CA VAL A 481 12.31 3.24 26.00
C VAL A 481 12.88 3.19 27.41
N ALA A 482 12.04 2.84 28.38
CA ALA A 482 12.44 2.75 29.77
C ALA A 482 13.34 1.54 30.05
N SER A 483 14.15 1.61 31.11
CA SER A 483 15.07 0.54 31.54
C SER A 483 14.35 -0.73 32.03
N SER A 484 13.01 -0.75 32.09
CA SER A 484 12.20 -1.94 32.35
C SER A 484 12.01 -2.83 31.11
N SER A 485 12.40 -2.38 29.91
CA SER A 485 12.43 -3.20 28.70
C SER A 485 13.53 -4.27 28.81
N MET A 486 13.19 -5.53 28.48
CA MET A 486 14.12 -6.66 28.54
C MET A 486 14.09 -7.54 27.28
N ASP A 487 15.18 -8.27 27.07
CA ASP A 487 15.25 -9.33 26.07
C ASP A 487 14.50 -10.61 26.53
N LEU A 488 14.51 -11.65 25.70
CA LEU A 488 13.90 -12.94 26.04
C LEU A 488 14.62 -13.70 27.17
N ALA A 489 15.88 -13.34 27.47
CA ALA A 489 16.68 -13.91 28.54
C ALA A 489 16.54 -13.16 29.88
N GLY A 490 15.75 -12.08 29.90
CA GLY A 490 15.50 -11.25 31.08
C GLY A 490 16.56 -10.18 31.34
N ASN A 491 17.46 -9.91 30.39
CA ASN A 491 18.44 -8.82 30.52
C ASN A 491 17.77 -7.49 30.21
N LEU A 492 17.86 -6.53 31.14
CA LEU A 492 17.30 -5.19 30.99
C LEU A 492 18.17 -4.32 30.06
N ILE A 493 17.53 -3.39 29.34
CA ILE A 493 18.25 -2.24 28.75
C ILE A 493 18.97 -1.47 29.88
N SER A 494 20.25 -1.17 29.68
CA SER A 494 21.12 -0.65 30.75
C SER A 494 20.75 0.74 31.27
N ALA A 495 20.05 1.57 30.49
CA ALA A 495 19.60 2.90 30.88
C ALA A 495 18.37 3.33 30.06
N ILE A 496 17.60 4.31 30.56
CA ILE A 496 16.51 4.92 29.79
C ILE A 496 17.09 5.49 28.49
N TRP A 497 16.49 5.12 27.36
CA TRP A 497 16.87 5.62 26.05
C TRP A 497 15.81 6.59 25.54
N THR A 498 16.23 7.73 25.00
CA THR A 498 15.33 8.75 24.45
C THR A 498 15.78 9.22 23.07
N SER A 499 14.80 9.61 22.26
CA SER A 499 15.00 10.27 20.97
C SER A 499 13.89 11.28 20.75
N THR A 500 14.15 12.35 20.00
CA THR A 500 13.15 13.34 19.64
C THR A 500 12.98 13.45 18.14
N PHE A 501 11.79 13.85 17.70
CA PHE A 501 11.56 14.33 16.34
C PHE A 501 10.48 15.39 16.35
N SER A 502 10.51 16.29 15.37
CA SER A 502 9.48 17.29 15.17
C SER A 502 8.66 16.95 13.94
N THR A 503 7.34 16.90 14.11
CA THR A 503 6.43 16.76 12.98
C THR A 503 6.53 17.97 12.08
N VAL A 504 6.27 17.74 10.79
CA VAL A 504 6.07 18.74 9.76
C VAL A 504 5.37 19.96 10.34
N THR A 505 6.09 21.08 10.38
CA THR A 505 5.43 22.38 10.31
C THR A 505 4.63 22.31 9.04
N VAL A 506 3.30 22.50 9.09
CA VAL A 506 2.47 22.47 7.88
C VAL A 506 3.01 23.51 6.89
N SER A 507 3.95 23.08 6.05
CA SER A 507 4.19 23.66 4.76
C SER A 507 3.06 23.08 3.94
N THR A 508 1.94 23.78 4.02
CA THR A 508 1.16 23.96 2.82
C THR A 508 2.18 24.29 1.74
N THR A 509 2.11 23.65 0.58
CA THR A 509 2.69 24.29 -0.61
C THR A 509 1.92 25.59 -0.75
N VAL A 510 2.37 26.63 -0.04
CA VAL A 510 2.08 28.02 -0.37
C VAL A 510 2.78 28.12 -1.71
N SER A 511 2.01 27.99 -2.78
CA SER A 511 2.54 28.51 -4.02
C SER A 511 2.87 29.98 -3.75
N THR A 512 4.09 30.33 -4.15
CA THR A 512 4.66 31.66 -3.96
C THR A 512 3.90 32.74 -4.74
N GLU A 513 2.79 32.38 -5.41
CA GLU A 513 1.99 33.31 -6.19
C GLU A 513 1.39 34.42 -5.30
N PHE A 514 0.93 34.09 -4.08
CA PHE A 514 0.42 35.10 -3.11
C PHE A 514 0.58 34.71 -1.63
N ASN A 515 0.64 35.72 -0.75
CA ASN A 515 0.81 35.56 0.70
C ASN A 515 -0.48 35.93 1.45
N PRO A 516 -1.01 35.13 2.38
CA PRO A 516 -2.25 35.49 3.07
C PRO A 516 -2.18 36.87 3.77
N PRO A 517 -3.28 37.65 3.81
CA PRO A 517 -3.33 38.92 4.51
C PRO A 517 -3.06 38.77 6.02
N SER A 518 -2.62 39.86 6.66
CA SER A 518 -2.48 39.89 8.12
C SER A 518 -3.79 39.52 8.81
N GLY A 519 -3.72 38.65 9.83
CA GLY A 519 -4.90 38.14 10.53
C GLY A 519 -5.62 37.01 9.79
N TYR A 520 -5.07 36.52 8.68
CA TYR A 520 -5.55 35.33 7.99
C TYR A 520 -4.44 34.29 7.89
N SER A 521 -4.81 33.01 7.93
CA SER A 521 -3.91 31.89 7.61
C SER A 521 -4.46 31.10 6.43
N THR A 522 -3.66 30.18 5.88
CA THR A 522 -4.05 29.34 4.75
C THR A 522 -3.62 27.89 4.98
N ALA A 523 -4.48 26.93 4.61
CA ALA A 523 -4.14 25.49 4.60
C ALA A 523 -3.81 24.96 3.17
N GLY A 524 -3.86 25.83 2.14
CA GLY A 524 -3.48 25.50 0.77
C GLY A 524 -3.76 26.66 -0.20
N PHE A 525 -2.72 27.22 -0.82
CA PHE A 525 -2.87 28.43 -1.63
C PHE A 525 -1.71 28.67 -2.61
N PRO A 526 -1.99 29.00 -3.89
CA PRO A 526 -3.06 28.41 -4.70
C PRO A 526 -2.99 26.88 -4.66
N ALA A 527 -4.15 26.24 -4.54
CA ALA A 527 -4.23 24.81 -4.72
C ALA A 527 -4.14 24.47 -6.22
N ASP A 528 -3.10 23.74 -6.61
CA ASP A 528 -2.94 23.08 -7.91
C ASP A 528 -3.44 21.62 -7.90
N LYS A 529 -3.97 21.17 -6.76
CA LYS A 529 -4.34 19.79 -6.49
C LYS A 529 -5.82 19.54 -6.77
N SER A 530 -6.13 18.30 -7.16
CA SER A 530 -7.49 17.78 -7.22
C SER A 530 -8.17 17.67 -5.86
N THR A 531 -7.46 17.93 -4.74
CA THR A 531 -8.00 17.91 -3.38
C THR A 531 -7.36 18.99 -2.49
N LEU A 532 -8.16 19.56 -1.58
CA LEU A 532 -7.78 20.56 -0.57
C LEU A 532 -8.21 20.03 0.80
N SER A 533 -7.28 19.90 1.75
CA SER A 533 -7.57 19.33 3.08
C SER A 533 -7.41 20.37 4.18
N ILE A 534 -8.50 20.64 4.89
CA ILE A 534 -8.58 21.55 6.04
C ILE A 534 -8.44 20.72 7.31
N GLU A 535 -7.23 20.63 7.85
CA GLU A 535 -6.93 19.82 9.04
C GLU A 535 -7.43 20.48 10.32
N ASN A 536 -7.80 19.66 11.32
CA ASN A 536 -8.23 20.11 12.64
C ASN A 536 -9.36 21.15 12.63
N PHE A 537 -10.25 21.12 11.63
CA PHE A 537 -11.30 22.13 11.47
C PHE A 537 -12.31 22.03 12.63
N THR A 538 -12.29 23.01 13.52
CA THR A 538 -13.11 23.10 14.74
C THR A 538 -14.37 23.94 14.55
N ASN A 539 -15.28 23.94 15.53
CA ASN A 539 -16.57 24.64 15.45
C ASN A 539 -16.39 26.17 15.50
N SER A 540 -15.28 26.66 16.05
CA SER A 540 -14.98 28.09 16.15
C SER A 540 -14.30 28.66 14.91
N GLN A 541 -13.85 27.81 13.99
CA GLN A 541 -13.16 28.24 12.76
C GLN A 541 -14.15 28.41 11.61
N LYS A 542 -13.86 29.40 10.76
CA LYS A 542 -14.48 29.56 9.45
C LYS A 542 -13.39 29.48 8.39
N ALA A 543 -13.65 28.72 7.33
CA ALA A 543 -12.76 28.65 6.19
C ALA A 543 -13.50 29.14 4.95
N GLY A 544 -12.94 30.18 4.31
CA GLY A 544 -13.38 30.66 3.01
C GLY A 544 -12.59 29.94 1.92
N VAL A 545 -13.29 29.33 0.97
CA VAL A 545 -12.69 28.76 -0.24
C VAL A 545 -13.18 29.57 -1.43
N ILE A 546 -12.24 30.27 -2.06
CA ILE A 546 -12.49 31.10 -3.23
C ILE A 546 -12.10 30.28 -4.46
N LEU A 547 -13.09 29.94 -5.27
CA LEU A 547 -12.91 29.21 -6.52
C LEU A 547 -12.81 30.23 -7.65
N VAL A 548 -11.72 30.22 -8.40
CA VAL A 548 -11.44 31.21 -9.43
C VAL A 548 -11.23 30.52 -10.78
N ASN A 549 -12.15 30.75 -11.70
CA ASN A 549 -11.99 30.31 -13.08
C ASN A 549 -11.13 31.32 -13.84
N ARG A 550 -9.88 30.96 -14.10
CA ARG A 550 -8.92 31.78 -14.87
C ARG A 550 -8.96 31.49 -16.38
N SER A 551 -9.84 30.60 -16.82
CA SER A 551 -9.93 30.19 -18.22
C SER A 551 -10.94 31.01 -19.01
N ALA A 552 -10.83 30.96 -20.34
CA ALA A 552 -11.74 31.60 -21.28
C ALA A 552 -13.07 30.86 -21.48
N SER A 553 -13.26 29.71 -20.81
CA SER A 553 -14.46 28.87 -20.93
C SER A 553 -15.15 28.75 -19.58
N GLN A 554 -16.47 28.51 -19.59
CA GLN A 554 -17.17 28.12 -18.37
C GLN A 554 -16.61 26.79 -17.85
N VAL A 555 -16.45 26.68 -16.54
CA VAL A 555 -16.04 25.46 -15.85
C VAL A 555 -17.12 25.03 -14.88
N THR A 556 -17.25 23.72 -14.68
CA THR A 556 -18.11 23.16 -13.65
C THR A 556 -17.23 22.56 -12.56
N VAL A 557 -17.36 23.09 -11.35
CA VAL A 557 -16.59 22.66 -10.18
C VAL A 557 -17.45 21.73 -9.35
N SER A 558 -17.08 20.45 -9.30
CA SER A 558 -17.65 19.51 -8.34
C SER A 558 -16.95 19.69 -7.00
N VAL A 559 -17.65 20.25 -6.02
CA VAL A 559 -17.15 20.39 -4.65
C VAL A 559 -17.80 19.31 -3.80
N SER A 560 -17.00 18.36 -3.32
CA SER A 560 -17.39 17.33 -2.34
C SER A 560 -16.50 17.44 -1.11
N GLY A 561 -17.01 17.07 0.07
CA GLY A 561 -16.27 17.23 1.33
C GLY A 561 -16.43 16.03 2.28
N SER A 562 -15.36 15.35 2.67
CA SER A 562 -15.43 14.28 3.70
C SER A 562 -14.82 14.72 5.02
N ARG A 563 -15.32 14.15 6.15
CA ARG A 563 -14.60 14.19 7.44
C ARG A 563 -13.73 12.96 7.59
N GLY A 564 -12.41 13.15 7.73
CA GLY A 564 -11.46 12.06 7.95
C GLY A 564 -11.40 11.03 6.81
N THR A 565 -10.67 9.92 7.03
CA THR A 565 -10.35 8.90 6.01
C THR A 565 -11.50 7.96 5.64
N ASN A 566 -12.65 8.00 6.34
CA ASN A 566 -13.72 6.98 6.24
C ASN A 566 -14.97 7.41 5.43
N GLY A 567 -14.83 8.31 4.46
CA GLY A 567 -15.58 8.25 3.19
C GLY A 567 -17.13 8.30 3.20
N LYS A 568 -17.81 8.83 4.22
CA LYS A 568 -19.28 9.04 4.15
C LYS A 568 -19.60 10.45 3.66
N VAL A 569 -20.52 10.56 2.68
CA VAL A 569 -20.70 11.69 1.75
C VAL A 569 -22.23 12.01 1.64
N ILE A 570 -22.76 13.17 2.10
CA ILE A 570 -24.22 13.53 2.14
C ILE A 570 -24.50 15.04 1.81
N PRO A 571 -25.57 15.45 1.07
CA PRO A 571 -25.54 16.58 0.12
C PRO A 571 -25.57 18.03 0.61
N LEU A 572 -24.79 18.85 -0.11
CA LEU A 572 -25.04 20.28 -0.27
C LEU A 572 -26.22 20.49 -1.23
N GLN A 573 -27.26 21.20 -0.79
CA GLN A 573 -28.25 21.73 -1.71
C GLN A 573 -27.68 22.98 -2.37
N PHE A 574 -27.03 22.78 -3.51
CA PHE A 574 -26.83 23.88 -4.45
C PHE A 574 -28.18 24.17 -5.13
N PRO A 575 -28.52 25.45 -5.37
CA PRO A 575 -29.69 25.77 -6.18
C PRO A 575 -29.59 25.00 -7.50
N SER A 576 -30.67 24.29 -7.86
CA SER A 576 -30.70 23.25 -8.89
C SER A 576 -30.35 23.73 -10.30
N LYS A 577 -30.16 25.04 -10.49
CA LYS A 577 -29.70 25.66 -11.73
C LYS A 577 -28.95 26.95 -11.43
N PHE A 578 -27.64 26.97 -11.73
CA PHE A 578 -26.99 28.17 -12.29
C PHE A 578 -27.06 28.15 -13.82
N SER A 579 -27.93 27.29 -14.39
CA SER A 579 -28.12 27.17 -15.83
C SER A 579 -28.88 28.38 -16.35
N GLU A 580 -28.12 29.36 -16.77
CA GLU A 580 -27.97 29.76 -18.17
C GLU A 580 -27.17 31.06 -18.09
N ALA A 581 -26.16 31.21 -18.94
CA ALA A 581 -25.76 32.56 -19.32
C ALA A 581 -27.06 33.22 -19.73
N VAL A 582 -27.58 34.11 -18.88
CA VAL A 582 -28.89 34.65 -19.16
C VAL A 582 -28.67 35.46 -20.42
N ASN A 583 -29.17 34.97 -21.56
CA ASN A 583 -29.47 35.80 -22.71
C ASN A 583 -30.62 36.71 -22.29
N ARG A 584 -30.33 37.60 -21.32
CA ARG A 584 -31.19 38.69 -20.93
C ARG A 584 -31.10 39.66 -22.08
N GLU A 585 -32.24 39.93 -22.69
CA GLU A 585 -32.35 41.04 -23.63
C GLU A 585 -31.80 42.28 -22.94
N LEU A 586 -30.81 42.92 -23.58
CA LEU A 586 -30.25 44.18 -23.11
C LEU A 586 -31.38 45.20 -22.99
N THR A 587 -31.39 46.00 -21.93
CA THR A 587 -32.30 47.13 -21.86
C THR A 587 -31.99 48.10 -23.00
N LYS A 588 -32.93 49.02 -23.29
CA LYS A 588 -32.72 50.07 -24.30
C LYS A 588 -31.42 50.84 -24.06
N ASP A 589 -31.15 51.17 -22.79
CA ASP A 589 -29.94 51.88 -22.36
C ASP A 589 -28.66 51.06 -22.57
N GLN A 590 -28.69 49.77 -22.22
CA GLN A 590 -27.53 48.88 -22.39
C GLN A 590 -27.21 48.64 -23.87
N SER A 591 -28.26 48.46 -24.68
CA SER A 591 -28.14 48.36 -26.14
C SER A 591 -27.55 49.63 -26.74
N PHE A 592 -27.91 50.79 -26.20
CA PHE A 592 -27.39 52.08 -26.62
C PHE A 592 -25.89 52.22 -26.31
N HIS A 593 -25.46 51.95 -25.07
CA HIS A 593 -24.04 51.96 -24.71
C HIS A 593 -23.21 50.98 -25.55
N LYS A 594 -23.73 49.76 -25.74
CA LYS A 594 -23.09 48.79 -26.64
C LYS A 594 -22.93 49.34 -28.06
N SER A 595 -23.93 50.05 -28.57
CA SER A 595 -23.85 50.68 -29.90
C SER A 595 -22.79 51.78 -30.01
N LEU A 596 -22.46 52.46 -28.91
CA LEU A 596 -21.37 53.45 -28.85
C LEU A 596 -20.01 52.74 -28.96
N ARG A 597 -19.81 51.68 -28.16
CA ARG A 597 -18.58 50.87 -28.20
C ARG A 597 -18.37 50.23 -29.58
N ASP A 598 -19.43 49.70 -30.17
CA ASP A 598 -19.39 49.12 -31.52
C ASP A 598 -19.13 50.18 -32.61
N ALA A 599 -19.57 51.43 -32.41
CA ALA A 599 -19.21 52.53 -33.30
C ALA A 599 -17.75 52.95 -33.14
N GLU A 600 -17.24 53.01 -31.91
CA GLU A 600 -15.85 53.35 -31.63
C GLU A 600 -14.86 52.39 -32.31
N LYS A 601 -15.17 51.09 -32.30
CA LYS A 601 -14.40 50.05 -33.00
C LYS A 601 -14.32 50.26 -34.51
N LYS A 602 -15.31 50.95 -35.09
CA LYS A 602 -15.38 51.27 -36.53
C LYS A 602 -14.73 52.61 -36.88
N MET A 603 -14.28 53.39 -35.90
CA MET A 603 -13.61 54.66 -36.15
C MET A 603 -12.25 54.43 -36.84
N PRO A 604 -11.94 55.18 -37.90
CA PRO A 604 -10.70 55.01 -38.64
C PRO A 604 -9.48 55.34 -37.76
N PRO A 605 -8.27 54.91 -38.17
CA PRO A 605 -7.03 55.34 -37.53
C PRO A 605 -6.91 56.88 -37.52
N PRO A 606 -6.17 57.47 -36.56
CA PRO A 606 -5.91 58.90 -36.60
C PRO A 606 -5.26 59.31 -37.92
N LEU A 607 -5.81 60.34 -38.56
CA LEU A 607 -5.22 60.87 -39.78
C LEU A 607 -3.94 61.61 -39.46
N ALA A 608 -2.89 61.39 -40.27
CA ALA A 608 -1.71 62.24 -40.25
C ALA A 608 -2.14 63.70 -40.44
N ALA A 609 -1.61 64.60 -39.61
CA ALA A 609 -1.90 66.03 -39.70
C ALA A 609 -1.57 66.53 -41.11
N LYS A 610 -2.58 66.73 -41.97
CA LYS A 610 -2.37 67.34 -43.28
C LYS A 610 -2.08 68.82 -43.04
N SER A 611 -0.91 69.27 -43.48
CA SER A 611 -0.43 70.66 -43.37
C SER A 611 -1.16 71.65 -44.29
N SER A 612 -2.16 71.21 -45.06
CA SER A 612 -2.95 72.07 -45.94
C SER A 612 -4.44 71.70 -45.88
N GLY A 613 -5.26 72.64 -45.41
CA GLY A 613 -6.73 72.54 -45.45
C GLY A 613 -7.38 71.86 -44.25
N LEU A 614 -6.95 72.17 -43.01
CA LEU A 614 -7.77 71.87 -41.83
C LEU A 614 -9.18 72.41 -42.09
N LEU A 615 -10.20 71.56 -42.01
CA LEU A 615 -11.57 72.03 -42.10
C LEU A 615 -11.79 72.95 -40.89
N ASN A 616 -12.09 74.24 -41.15
CA ASN A 616 -12.38 75.22 -40.10
C ASN A 616 -13.65 74.79 -39.34
N SER A 617 -13.48 73.95 -38.31
CA SER A 617 -14.52 73.59 -37.35
C SER A 617 -14.52 74.48 -36.11
N ILE A 618 -13.57 75.44 -35.99
CA ILE A 618 -13.64 76.47 -34.95
C ILE A 618 -14.93 77.26 -35.16
N ARG A 619 -15.81 77.15 -34.16
CA ARG A 619 -17.00 77.97 -34.02
C ARG A 619 -16.78 78.77 -32.74
N ALA A 620 -16.70 80.11 -32.86
CA ALA A 620 -16.66 80.95 -31.68
C ALA A 620 -18.05 80.92 -31.02
N ASP A 621 -18.15 80.25 -29.87
CA ASP A 621 -19.43 80.12 -29.17
C ASP A 621 -19.68 81.32 -28.24
N THR A 622 -20.93 81.81 -28.22
CA THR A 622 -21.37 82.91 -27.34
C THR A 622 -22.64 82.54 -26.58
N VAL A 623 -22.80 83.03 -25.35
CA VAL A 623 -24.04 82.84 -24.57
C VAL A 623 -25.24 83.39 -25.36
N GLY A 624 -26.29 82.59 -25.47
CA GLY A 624 -27.49 82.87 -26.28
C GLY A 624 -27.44 82.31 -27.70
N GLN A 625 -26.28 81.86 -28.18
CA GLN A 625 -26.18 81.27 -29.52
C GLN A 625 -26.93 79.95 -29.61
N GLN A 626 -27.68 79.80 -30.69
CA GLN A 626 -28.39 78.56 -31.02
C GLN A 626 -27.57 77.72 -32.01
N VAL A 627 -27.43 76.43 -31.74
CA VAL A 627 -26.69 75.46 -32.56
C VAL A 627 -27.52 74.20 -32.71
N THR A 628 -27.56 73.63 -33.91
CA THR A 628 -28.17 72.32 -34.15
C THR A 628 -27.15 71.21 -33.94
N PHE A 629 -27.44 70.32 -32.99
CA PHE A 629 -26.71 69.10 -32.71
C PHE A 629 -27.37 67.89 -33.37
N THR A 630 -26.58 66.89 -33.71
CA THR A 630 -27.04 65.62 -34.28
C THR A 630 -26.77 64.51 -33.27
N LEU A 631 -27.82 63.87 -32.77
CA LEU A 631 -27.69 62.79 -31.78
C LEU A 631 -27.37 61.46 -32.47
N TYR A 632 -26.48 60.69 -31.87
CA TYR A 632 -26.21 59.29 -32.25
C TYR A 632 -27.12 58.35 -31.46
N PRO A 633 -27.55 57.17 -31.99
CA PRO A 633 -27.37 56.68 -33.37
C PRO A 633 -28.47 57.13 -34.34
N SER A 634 -29.52 57.80 -33.85
CA SER A 634 -30.72 58.08 -34.63
C SER A 634 -30.54 59.13 -35.73
N GLY A 635 -29.52 59.99 -35.61
CA GLY A 635 -29.38 61.18 -36.45
C GLY A 635 -30.36 62.30 -36.10
N THR A 636 -31.09 62.17 -34.98
CA THR A 636 -32.08 63.16 -34.52
C THR A 636 -31.40 64.52 -34.36
N LYS A 637 -31.98 65.55 -34.97
CA LYS A 637 -31.50 66.93 -34.82
C LYS A 637 -32.12 67.56 -33.58
N VAL A 638 -31.29 68.13 -32.72
CA VAL A 638 -31.69 68.87 -31.52
C VAL A 638 -31.11 70.27 -31.60
N SER A 639 -31.94 71.28 -31.44
CA SER A 639 -31.49 72.65 -31.40
C SER A 639 -31.17 73.01 -29.94
N GLY A 640 -29.95 73.44 -29.66
CA GLY A 640 -29.49 73.80 -28.33
C GLY A 640 -29.11 75.27 -28.27
N VAL A 641 -29.44 75.94 -27.17
CA VAL A 641 -29.02 77.31 -26.90
C VAL A 641 -27.89 77.30 -25.88
N CYS A 642 -26.79 77.99 -26.18
CA CYS A 642 -25.66 78.16 -25.25
C CYS A 642 -26.12 78.95 -24.03
N LYS A 643 -26.12 78.33 -22.85
CA LYS A 643 -26.56 78.95 -21.59
C LYS A 643 -25.41 79.43 -20.73
N LYS A 644 -24.24 78.79 -20.81
CA LYS A 644 -23.10 79.14 -19.98
C LYS A 644 -21.79 78.79 -20.67
N ILE A 645 -20.79 79.66 -20.50
CA ILE A 645 -19.41 79.46 -20.94
C ILE A 645 -18.52 79.82 -19.77
N SER A 646 -17.62 78.90 -19.40
CA SER A 646 -16.69 79.10 -18.29
C SER A 646 -15.28 78.69 -18.68
N SER A 647 -14.27 79.38 -18.15
CA SER A 647 -12.87 79.02 -18.35
C SER A 647 -12.53 77.78 -17.54
N VAL A 648 -11.68 76.90 -18.07
CA VAL A 648 -11.21 75.71 -17.36
C VAL A 648 -9.88 76.02 -16.69
N THR A 649 -9.80 75.83 -15.38
CA THR A 649 -8.57 76.12 -14.63
C THR A 649 -7.43 75.25 -15.16
N GLY A 650 -6.30 75.87 -15.55
CA GLY A 650 -5.13 75.15 -16.07
C GLY A 650 -5.23 74.69 -17.53
N SER A 651 -6.21 75.18 -18.30
CA SER A 651 -6.35 74.92 -19.74
C SER A 651 -6.62 76.22 -20.51
N SER A 652 -6.22 76.26 -21.78
CA SER A 652 -6.62 77.30 -22.74
C SER A 652 -8.07 77.18 -23.18
N GLY A 653 -8.70 76.02 -22.93
CA GLY A 653 -10.08 75.72 -23.30
C GLY A 653 -11.12 76.18 -22.29
N LYS A 654 -12.38 76.22 -22.76
CA LYS A 654 -13.58 76.56 -21.99
C LYS A 654 -14.50 75.34 -21.91
N ILE A 655 -15.37 75.30 -20.91
CA ILE A 655 -16.56 74.44 -20.94
C ILE A 655 -17.77 75.24 -21.39
N ILE A 656 -18.55 74.67 -22.31
CA ILE A 656 -19.68 75.33 -22.96
C ILE A 656 -20.93 74.47 -22.78
N PHE A 657 -21.92 74.99 -22.06
CA PHE A 657 -23.17 74.30 -21.79
C PHE A 657 -24.26 74.76 -22.75
N TYR A 658 -24.74 73.84 -23.59
CA TYR A 658 -25.94 73.99 -24.39
C TYR A 658 -27.12 73.31 -23.72
N PHE A 659 -28.26 73.96 -23.78
CA PHE A 659 -29.53 73.42 -23.31
C PHE A 659 -30.51 73.35 -24.46
N ASP A 660 -31.14 72.19 -24.64
CA ASP A 660 -32.15 71.94 -25.68
C ASP A 660 -33.26 72.98 -25.63
N ASP A 661 -33.47 73.64 -26.78
CA ASP A 661 -34.37 74.77 -26.94
C ASP A 661 -35.85 74.39 -26.87
N GLN A 662 -36.15 73.09 -26.98
CA GLN A 662 -37.50 72.56 -26.85
C GLN A 662 -37.91 72.36 -25.39
N ASN A 663 -36.98 72.48 -24.45
CA ASN A 663 -37.26 72.37 -23.02
C ASN A 663 -37.34 73.75 -22.37
N THR A 664 -38.21 73.88 -21.36
CA THR A 664 -38.28 75.09 -20.54
C THR A 664 -36.99 75.26 -19.76
N TYR A 665 -36.29 76.38 -19.96
CA TYR A 665 -35.12 76.75 -19.18
C TYR A 665 -35.52 77.50 -17.92
N ASP A 666 -35.74 76.76 -16.83
CA ASP A 666 -36.18 77.28 -15.52
C ASP A 666 -35.03 77.34 -14.49
N SER A 667 -35.36 77.68 -13.24
CA SER A 667 -34.39 77.71 -12.14
C SER A 667 -33.77 76.35 -11.84
N THR A 668 -34.48 75.26 -12.10
CA THR A 668 -33.98 73.88 -11.97
C THR A 668 -32.88 73.61 -12.98
N ALA A 669 -33.14 73.89 -14.27
CA ALA A 669 -32.16 73.75 -15.35
C ALA A 669 -30.93 74.65 -15.11
N GLN A 670 -31.14 75.88 -14.65
CA GLN A 670 -30.06 76.80 -14.31
C GLN A 670 -29.20 76.29 -13.15
N SER A 671 -29.85 75.79 -12.09
CA SER A 671 -29.17 75.20 -10.92
C SER A 671 -28.32 74.01 -11.33
N LEU A 672 -28.85 73.13 -12.19
CA LEU A 672 -28.14 71.98 -12.70
C LEU A 672 -26.88 72.37 -13.50
N ILE A 673 -27.01 73.30 -14.45
CA ILE A 673 -25.85 73.80 -15.23
C ILE A 673 -24.81 74.43 -14.30
N ASN A 674 -25.24 75.19 -13.29
CA ASN A 674 -24.32 75.79 -12.32
C ASN A 674 -23.58 74.73 -11.48
N SER A 675 -24.25 73.63 -11.14
CA SER A 675 -23.64 72.51 -10.43
C SER A 675 -22.56 71.83 -11.26
N LEU A 676 -22.89 71.48 -12.52
CA LEU A 676 -21.95 70.89 -13.48
C LEU A 676 -20.73 71.79 -13.71
N ASP A 677 -20.97 73.08 -13.95
CA ASP A 677 -19.93 74.07 -14.12
C ASP A 677 -18.98 74.16 -12.92
N SER A 678 -19.54 74.14 -11.70
CA SER A 678 -18.75 74.20 -10.46
C SER A 678 -17.90 72.95 -10.25
N ALA A 679 -18.43 71.77 -10.63
CA ALA A 679 -17.71 70.50 -10.53
C ALA A 679 -16.62 70.33 -11.61
N TRP A 680 -16.78 70.96 -12.77
CA TRP A 680 -15.99 70.67 -13.96
C TRP A 680 -14.48 70.82 -13.77
N SER A 681 -14.00 71.89 -13.11
CA SER A 681 -12.55 72.10 -12.94
C SER A 681 -11.88 70.96 -12.16
N ALA A 682 -12.58 70.38 -11.18
CA ALA A 682 -12.09 69.25 -10.40
C ALA A 682 -12.09 67.97 -11.23
N ILE A 683 -13.19 67.69 -11.96
CA ILE A 683 -13.33 66.54 -12.86
C ILE A 683 -12.25 66.58 -13.95
N TYR A 684 -12.16 67.70 -14.68
CA TYR A 684 -11.22 67.89 -15.77
C TYR A 684 -9.76 67.65 -15.32
N SER A 685 -9.38 68.21 -14.16
CA SER A 685 -8.03 68.05 -13.64
C SER A 685 -7.76 66.62 -13.18
N LYS A 686 -8.70 66.00 -12.46
CA LYS A 686 -8.54 64.67 -11.88
C LYS A 686 -8.55 63.58 -12.94
N ASP A 687 -9.45 63.63 -13.91
CA ASP A 687 -9.45 62.64 -15.01
C ASP A 687 -8.18 62.74 -15.84
N ARG A 688 -7.65 63.95 -16.08
CA ARG A 688 -6.38 64.12 -16.78
C ARG A 688 -5.19 63.59 -16.00
N GLU A 689 -5.19 63.78 -14.68
CA GLU A 689 -4.20 63.21 -13.77
C GLU A 689 -4.22 61.67 -13.80
N ILE A 690 -5.41 61.06 -13.80
CA ILE A 690 -5.55 59.60 -13.68
C ILE A 690 -5.45 58.90 -15.04
N PHE A 691 -6.07 59.39 -16.09
CA PHE A 691 -6.23 58.67 -17.36
C PHE A 691 -5.42 59.27 -18.52
N GLY A 692 -4.99 60.53 -18.38
CA GLY A 692 -4.20 61.22 -19.38
C GLY A 692 -5.02 62.29 -20.10
N VAL A 693 -4.50 62.80 -21.21
CA VAL A 693 -5.14 63.91 -21.91
C VAL A 693 -6.21 63.47 -22.90
N GLU A 694 -7.20 64.33 -23.10
CA GLU A 694 -8.18 64.32 -24.18
C GLU A 694 -7.52 64.69 -25.53
N PRO A 695 -8.23 64.57 -26.68
CA PRO A 695 -7.67 64.99 -27.97
C PRO A 695 -7.14 66.43 -27.96
N PRO A 696 -6.06 66.75 -28.69
CA PRO A 696 -5.57 68.12 -28.82
C PRO A 696 -6.53 68.98 -29.66
N ALA A 697 -6.27 70.30 -29.73
CA ALA A 697 -7.08 71.24 -30.52
C ALA A 697 -7.21 70.87 -32.01
N THR A 698 -6.24 70.16 -32.57
CA THR A 698 -6.28 69.68 -33.95
C THR A 698 -6.19 68.17 -33.97
N TYR A 699 -7.23 67.50 -34.49
CA TYR A 699 -7.32 66.05 -34.49
C TYR A 699 -8.17 65.56 -35.67
N ASN A 700 -7.78 64.46 -36.31
CA ASN A 700 -8.47 63.87 -37.48
C ASN A 700 -8.75 64.85 -38.64
N GLY A 701 -7.84 65.81 -38.88
CA GLY A 701 -8.01 66.82 -39.92
C GLY A 701 -9.05 67.91 -39.60
N LEU A 702 -9.56 67.93 -38.36
CA LEU A 702 -10.43 68.98 -37.83
C LEU A 702 -9.64 69.92 -36.91
N ASN A 703 -10.12 71.16 -36.82
CA ASN A 703 -9.73 72.09 -35.79
C ASN A 703 -10.83 72.15 -34.72
N LEU A 704 -10.74 71.25 -33.75
CA LEU A 704 -11.74 71.05 -32.69
C LEU A 704 -11.66 72.11 -31.59
N GLY A 705 -10.52 72.79 -31.45
CA GLY A 705 -10.23 73.68 -30.31
C GLY A 705 -10.00 72.94 -29.00
N ASP A 706 -9.69 73.67 -27.93
CA ASP A 706 -9.54 73.11 -26.57
C ASP A 706 -10.85 73.09 -25.77
N ASP A 707 -11.92 73.67 -26.33
CA ASP A 707 -13.21 73.79 -25.67
C ASP A 707 -13.94 72.43 -25.59
N ILE A 708 -14.59 72.18 -24.46
CA ILE A 708 -15.46 71.01 -24.24
C ILE A 708 -16.91 71.48 -24.27
N THR A 709 -17.70 70.91 -25.17
CA THR A 709 -19.14 71.20 -25.30
C THR A 709 -19.97 70.15 -24.56
N VAL A 710 -20.98 70.59 -23.81
CA VAL A 710 -21.94 69.72 -23.13
C VAL A 710 -23.34 70.06 -23.63
N LEU A 711 -24.08 69.06 -24.14
CA LEU A 711 -25.49 69.23 -24.51
C LEU A 711 -26.40 68.57 -23.46
N LEU A 712 -27.24 69.37 -22.82
CA LEU A 712 -28.33 68.90 -21.97
C LEU A 712 -29.64 68.83 -22.76
N SER A 713 -30.23 67.64 -22.88
CA SER A 713 -31.48 67.43 -23.63
C SER A 713 -32.34 66.31 -23.03
N SER A 714 -33.66 66.48 -23.06
CA SER A 714 -34.64 65.44 -22.70
C SER A 714 -34.76 64.33 -23.75
N LYS A 715 -34.17 64.51 -24.93
CA LYS A 715 -34.15 63.53 -26.03
C LYS A 715 -33.00 62.53 -25.94
N ILE A 716 -32.18 62.64 -24.90
CA ILE A 716 -31.12 61.68 -24.60
C ILE A 716 -31.77 60.57 -23.78
N ASP A 717 -31.69 59.33 -24.27
CA ASP A 717 -32.37 58.15 -23.72
C ASP A 717 -31.59 57.47 -22.57
N THR A 718 -30.40 57.98 -22.23
CA THR A 718 -29.47 57.46 -21.22
C THR A 718 -29.07 58.58 -20.24
N ALA A 719 -28.37 58.31 -19.14
CA ALA A 719 -27.88 59.36 -18.23
C ALA A 719 -26.95 60.36 -18.94
N GLY A 720 -26.10 59.85 -19.83
CA GLY A 720 -25.21 60.63 -20.67
C GLY A 720 -24.45 59.73 -21.63
N TYR A 721 -23.73 60.33 -22.58
CA TYR A 721 -22.80 59.58 -23.43
C TYR A 721 -21.73 60.47 -24.07
N PHE A 722 -20.57 59.87 -24.33
CA PHE A 722 -19.57 60.34 -25.29
C PHE A 722 -19.68 59.55 -26.59
N TYR A 723 -19.68 60.26 -27.73
CA TYR A 723 -19.65 59.65 -29.06
C TYR A 723 -18.39 60.05 -29.82
N SER A 724 -17.49 59.08 -30.05
CA SER A 724 -16.21 59.30 -30.71
C SER A 724 -16.31 59.79 -32.16
N GLY A 725 -17.45 59.58 -32.83
CA GLY A 725 -17.67 60.09 -34.19
C GLY A 725 -17.73 61.62 -34.27
N ASP A 726 -18.05 62.31 -33.17
CA ASP A 726 -18.03 63.77 -33.10
C ASP A 726 -16.61 64.36 -33.26
N LEU A 727 -15.57 63.51 -33.17
CA LEU A 727 -14.17 63.87 -33.40
C LEU A 727 -13.71 63.64 -34.85
N TYR A 728 -14.63 63.36 -35.79
CA TYR A 728 -14.32 63.13 -37.21
C TYR A 728 -15.19 63.96 -38.15
N PRO A 729 -14.70 64.27 -39.37
CA PRO A 729 -15.57 64.72 -40.46
C PRO A 729 -16.65 63.66 -40.77
N PRO A 730 -17.93 64.04 -40.95
CA PRO A 730 -19.01 63.10 -41.29
C PRO A 730 -18.70 62.20 -42.49
N SER A 731 -17.97 62.72 -43.49
CA SER A 731 -17.59 61.98 -44.70
C SER A 731 -16.56 60.87 -44.48
N GLN A 732 -15.96 60.78 -43.30
CA GLN A 732 -14.91 59.81 -42.97
C GLN A 732 -15.36 58.67 -42.06
N ILE A 733 -16.59 58.70 -41.59
CA ILE A 733 -17.14 57.71 -40.65
C ILE A 733 -18.43 57.11 -41.21
N GLN A 734 -18.62 55.81 -40.98
CA GLN A 734 -19.72 55.05 -41.60
C GLN A 734 -21.12 55.58 -41.26
N SER A 735 -21.30 56.12 -40.04
CA SER A 735 -22.59 56.66 -39.60
C SER A 735 -23.00 57.94 -40.34
N GLY A 736 -22.03 58.71 -40.86
CA GLY A 736 -22.27 60.08 -41.33
C GLY A 736 -22.74 61.06 -40.24
N ILE A 737 -22.77 60.65 -38.97
CA ILE A 737 -23.23 61.46 -37.83
C ILE A 737 -22.00 62.02 -37.13
N SER A 738 -21.86 63.35 -37.10
CA SER A 738 -20.82 64.04 -36.32
C SER A 738 -21.18 65.50 -36.13
N ASN A 739 -20.82 66.03 -34.96
CA ASN A 739 -20.91 67.44 -34.62
C ASN A 739 -19.56 68.17 -34.72
N GLN A 740 -18.48 67.44 -35.04
CA GLN A 740 -17.13 67.96 -35.29
C GLN A 740 -16.60 68.83 -34.13
N ARG A 741 -16.79 68.37 -32.89
CA ARG A 741 -16.42 69.04 -31.64
C ARG A 741 -16.05 68.02 -30.56
N LYS A 742 -15.23 68.44 -29.59
CA LYS A 742 -15.07 67.68 -28.33
C LYS A 742 -16.33 67.88 -27.50
N MET A 743 -17.12 66.82 -27.37
CA MET A 743 -18.39 66.94 -26.67
C MET A 743 -18.87 65.64 -26.04
N PHE A 744 -19.72 65.79 -25.05
CA PHE A 744 -20.55 64.71 -24.51
C PHE A 744 -21.96 65.24 -24.20
N TYR A 745 -22.87 64.30 -24.06
CA TYR A 745 -24.31 64.52 -23.95
C TYR A 745 -24.76 64.12 -22.56
N LEU A 746 -25.66 64.90 -21.95
CA LEU A 746 -26.22 64.60 -20.63
C LEU A 746 -27.74 64.70 -20.70
N GLN A 747 -28.45 63.72 -20.12
CA GLN A 747 -29.91 63.77 -20.10
C GLN A 747 -30.41 64.86 -19.16
N TYR A 748 -31.33 65.66 -19.68
CA TYR A 748 -32.12 66.57 -18.86
C TYR A 748 -33.46 65.92 -18.52
N ASN A 749 -33.58 65.45 -17.28
CA ASN A 749 -34.86 65.02 -16.73
C ASN A 749 -35.04 65.58 -15.31
N PRO A 750 -35.84 66.66 -15.14
CA PRO A 750 -35.97 67.37 -13.86
C PRO A 750 -36.67 66.54 -12.77
N SER A 751 -37.32 65.43 -13.13
CA SER A 751 -38.04 64.56 -12.20
C SER A 751 -37.26 63.31 -11.76
N GLN A 752 -36.16 62.98 -12.43
CA GLN A 752 -35.47 61.69 -12.24
C GLN A 752 -33.98 61.80 -11.90
N ILE A 753 -33.38 62.99 -11.95
CA ILE A 753 -31.92 63.12 -11.91
C ILE A 753 -31.48 64.15 -10.87
N SER A 754 -30.54 63.76 -10.01
CA SER A 754 -29.88 64.65 -9.05
C SER A 754 -28.66 65.33 -9.67
N ASN A 755 -28.29 66.52 -9.18
CA ASN A 755 -27.10 67.24 -9.65
C ASN A 755 -25.85 66.36 -9.61
N THR A 756 -25.62 65.68 -8.49
CA THR A 756 -24.45 64.85 -8.26
C THR A 756 -24.41 63.62 -9.19
N SER A 757 -25.56 63.09 -9.58
CA SER A 757 -25.63 61.99 -10.57
C SER A 757 -25.14 62.44 -11.95
N LEU A 758 -25.46 63.66 -12.38
CA LEU A 758 -24.98 64.19 -13.66
C LEU A 758 -23.53 64.65 -13.61
N GLU A 759 -23.06 65.16 -12.47
CA GLU A 759 -21.64 65.44 -12.28
C GLU A 759 -20.81 64.15 -12.36
N SER A 760 -21.28 63.06 -11.74
CA SER A 760 -20.68 61.73 -11.87
C SER A 760 -20.68 61.23 -13.32
N THR A 761 -21.80 61.40 -14.03
CA THR A 761 -21.93 61.04 -15.45
C THR A 761 -20.98 61.87 -16.31
N MET A 762 -20.80 63.15 -16.00
CA MET A 762 -19.86 64.02 -16.71
C MET A 762 -18.40 63.55 -16.58
N ALA A 763 -17.98 63.09 -15.40
CA ALA A 763 -16.67 62.46 -15.23
C ALA A 763 -16.56 61.15 -16.04
N HIS A 764 -17.60 60.32 -16.01
CA HIS A 764 -17.68 59.09 -16.79
C HIS A 764 -17.50 59.33 -18.30
N GLU A 765 -18.23 60.29 -18.87
CA GLU A 765 -18.15 60.58 -20.31
C GLU A 765 -16.85 61.28 -20.73
N PHE A 766 -16.29 62.12 -19.86
CA PHE A 766 -15.00 62.73 -20.13
C PHE A 766 -13.88 61.69 -20.13
N GLN A 767 -13.93 60.70 -19.24
CA GLN A 767 -13.02 59.56 -19.24
C GLN A 767 -13.07 58.82 -20.58
N HIS A 768 -14.25 58.52 -21.12
CA HIS A 768 -14.35 57.85 -22.42
C HIS A 768 -13.67 58.64 -23.55
N MET A 769 -13.77 59.97 -23.54
CA MET A 769 -13.07 60.82 -24.52
C MET A 769 -11.54 60.70 -24.40
N ILE A 770 -11.02 60.72 -23.17
CA ILE A 770 -9.60 60.50 -22.89
C ILE A 770 -9.18 59.09 -23.34
N ASN A 771 -9.93 58.07 -22.94
CA ASN A 771 -9.67 56.67 -23.28
C ASN A 771 -9.56 56.47 -24.78
N PHE A 772 -10.57 56.95 -25.52
CA PHE A 772 -10.60 56.91 -26.97
C PHE A 772 -9.34 57.52 -27.58
N TYR A 773 -8.97 58.73 -27.15
CA TYR A 773 -7.79 59.41 -27.69
C TYR A 773 -6.49 58.67 -27.37
N GLN A 774 -6.28 58.29 -26.11
CA GLN A 774 -5.07 57.60 -25.67
C GLN A 774 -4.88 56.28 -26.41
N ARG A 775 -5.95 55.50 -26.60
CA ARG A 775 -5.91 54.24 -27.33
C ARG A 775 -5.70 54.44 -28.82
N LYS A 776 -6.37 55.42 -29.44
CA LYS A 776 -6.24 55.68 -30.88
C LYS A 776 -4.87 56.19 -31.30
N GLN A 777 -4.09 56.81 -30.41
CA GLN A 777 -2.69 57.14 -30.71
C GLN A 777 -1.85 55.91 -31.13
N ASN A 778 -2.19 54.72 -30.64
CA ASN A 778 -1.58 53.45 -31.05
C ASN A 778 -2.44 52.68 -32.07
N ASN A 779 -3.46 53.30 -32.65
CA ASN A 779 -4.49 52.69 -33.49
C ASN A 779 -5.20 51.49 -32.83
N LEU A 780 -5.40 51.57 -31.51
CA LEU A 780 -6.10 50.56 -30.72
C LEU A 780 -7.52 51.00 -30.40
N THR A 781 -8.37 50.03 -30.08
CA THR A 781 -9.68 50.25 -29.45
C THR A 781 -9.73 49.35 -28.22
N GLU A 782 -10.04 49.92 -27.06
CA GLU A 782 -10.10 49.19 -25.79
C GLU A 782 -11.23 48.14 -25.78
N GLU A 783 -11.04 47.07 -25.03
CA GLU A 783 -12.11 46.11 -24.75
C GLU A 783 -13.21 46.74 -23.87
N ASP A 784 -14.47 46.49 -24.22
CA ASP A 784 -15.63 47.18 -23.63
C ASP A 784 -15.63 47.15 -22.09
N TRP A 785 -15.29 46.01 -21.47
CA TRP A 785 -15.25 45.88 -20.01
C TRP A 785 -14.24 46.80 -19.34
N LEU A 786 -13.07 46.98 -19.94
CA LEU A 786 -11.99 47.79 -19.38
C LEU A 786 -12.25 49.28 -19.66
N ASN A 787 -12.83 49.59 -20.83
CA ASN A 787 -13.25 50.94 -21.18
C ASN A 787 -14.28 51.48 -20.18
N GLU A 788 -15.38 50.73 -19.98
CA GLU A 788 -16.45 51.08 -19.02
C GLU A 788 -15.97 51.00 -17.57
N GLY A 789 -15.04 50.09 -17.28
CA GLY A 789 -14.37 49.99 -15.98
C GLY A 789 -13.57 51.25 -15.62
N CYS A 790 -12.78 51.77 -16.56
CA CYS A 790 -12.05 53.02 -16.36
C CYS A 790 -12.99 54.21 -16.17
N SER A 791 -14.09 54.32 -16.92
CA SER A 791 -15.10 55.36 -16.71
C SER A 791 -15.80 55.24 -15.34
N GLY A 792 -16.10 54.02 -14.89
CA GLY A 792 -16.57 53.79 -13.52
C GLY A 792 -15.54 54.20 -12.46
N TYR A 793 -14.25 54.00 -12.73
CA TYR A 793 -13.18 54.46 -11.85
C TYR A 793 -13.03 55.98 -11.87
N ALA A 794 -13.30 56.66 -12.99
CA ALA A 794 -13.36 58.13 -13.06
C ALA A 794 -14.40 58.72 -12.12
N GLU A 795 -15.61 58.14 -12.08
CA GLU A 795 -16.63 58.49 -11.08
C GLU A 795 -16.04 58.42 -9.66
N HIS A 796 -15.31 57.34 -9.35
CA HIS A 796 -14.73 57.10 -8.03
C HIS A 796 -13.66 58.14 -7.66
N VAL A 797 -12.66 58.36 -8.52
CA VAL A 797 -11.52 59.25 -8.23
C VAL A 797 -11.89 60.73 -8.25
N CYS A 798 -12.94 61.09 -9.00
CA CYS A 798 -13.53 62.42 -8.99
C CYS A 798 -14.41 62.69 -7.74
N GLY A 799 -14.55 61.71 -6.84
CA GLY A 799 -15.26 61.86 -5.57
C GLY A 799 -16.72 61.39 -5.57
N TYR A 800 -17.22 60.91 -6.71
CA TYR A 800 -18.56 60.37 -6.90
C TYR A 800 -18.60 58.86 -6.65
N LYS A 801 -18.00 58.44 -5.54
CA LYS A 801 -17.89 57.04 -5.12
C LYS A 801 -19.10 56.57 -4.32
N ILE A 802 -19.21 55.26 -4.14
CA ILE A 802 -20.25 54.61 -3.33
C ILE A 802 -20.30 55.20 -1.91
N SER A 803 -19.15 55.44 -1.28
CA SER A 803 -19.11 55.91 0.10
C SER A 803 -19.60 57.35 0.31
N THR A 804 -19.86 58.09 -0.77
CA THR A 804 -20.31 59.48 -0.72
C THR A 804 -21.70 59.65 -1.35
N THR A 805 -21.83 59.37 -2.65
CA THR A 805 -22.99 59.87 -3.43
C THR A 805 -23.57 58.86 -4.42
N ASN A 806 -22.88 57.76 -4.71
CA ASN A 806 -23.22 56.90 -5.85
C ASN A 806 -24.03 55.65 -5.46
N GLN A 807 -25.30 55.87 -5.09
CA GLN A 807 -26.24 54.81 -4.72
C GLN A 807 -26.46 53.79 -5.86
N SER A 808 -26.57 54.27 -7.10
CA SER A 808 -26.75 53.41 -8.28
C SER A 808 -25.60 52.40 -8.39
N LYS A 809 -24.35 52.85 -8.19
CA LYS A 809 -23.19 51.96 -8.18
C LYS A 809 -23.22 50.94 -7.05
N ALA A 810 -23.75 51.30 -5.88
CA ALA A 810 -23.90 50.36 -4.78
C ALA A 810 -24.92 49.25 -5.10
N ILE A 811 -26.01 49.59 -5.79
CA ILE A 811 -26.99 48.60 -6.30
C ILE A 811 -26.30 47.71 -7.34
N GLN A 812 -25.54 48.30 -8.27
CA GLN A 812 -24.79 47.55 -9.28
C GLN A 812 -23.80 46.54 -8.70
N VAL A 813 -23.11 46.92 -7.62
CA VAL A 813 -22.21 46.03 -6.89
C VAL A 813 -22.97 44.89 -6.20
N ASN A 814 -24.15 45.15 -5.63
CA ASN A 814 -24.97 44.10 -5.02
C ASN A 814 -25.51 43.11 -6.05
N ASP A 815 -25.95 43.59 -7.21
CA ASP A 815 -26.38 42.73 -8.32
C ASP A 815 -25.22 41.85 -8.81
N TYR A 816 -24.01 42.41 -8.91
CA TYR A 816 -22.80 41.63 -9.17
C TYR A 816 -22.52 40.57 -8.10
N PHE A 817 -22.56 40.93 -6.81
CA PHE A 817 -22.36 39.96 -5.75
C PHE A 817 -23.38 38.82 -5.77
N ALA A 818 -24.61 39.09 -6.18
CA ALA A 818 -25.65 38.07 -6.34
C ALA A 818 -25.40 37.14 -7.55
N ALA A 819 -24.74 37.63 -8.61
CA ALA A 819 -24.49 36.93 -9.88
C ALA A 819 -23.00 36.61 -10.14
N ILE A 820 -22.16 36.65 -9.11
CA ILE A 820 -20.69 36.67 -9.25
C ILE A 820 -20.09 35.45 -9.97
N SER A 821 -20.71 34.28 -9.86
CA SER A 821 -20.24 33.05 -10.51
C SER A 821 -20.60 32.96 -12.00
N ILE A 822 -21.59 33.73 -12.46
CA ILE A 822 -22.09 33.69 -13.83
C ILE A 822 -21.77 34.93 -14.64
N THR A 823 -21.19 35.96 -14.02
CA THR A 823 -20.86 37.25 -14.65
C THR A 823 -19.37 37.27 -15.04
N PRO A 824 -19.01 36.99 -16.31
CA PRO A 824 -17.62 36.98 -16.77
C PRO A 824 -17.04 38.40 -16.87
N LEU A 825 -15.87 38.64 -16.28
CA LEU A 825 -15.24 39.97 -16.31
C LEU A 825 -14.90 40.42 -17.75
N THR A 826 -14.40 39.51 -18.58
CA THR A 826 -13.87 39.83 -19.91
C THR A 826 -14.88 39.66 -21.03
N ASN A 827 -16.09 39.18 -20.73
CA ASN A 827 -17.18 39.06 -21.70
C ASN A 827 -18.33 39.95 -21.25
N TRP A 828 -18.24 41.22 -21.64
CA TRP A 828 -19.13 42.27 -21.17
C TRP A 828 -20.40 42.34 -22.00
N ALA A 829 -21.53 42.15 -21.34
CA ALA A 829 -22.85 42.30 -21.96
C ALA A 829 -23.43 43.71 -21.75
N GLY A 830 -22.90 44.47 -20.78
CA GLY A 830 -23.43 45.77 -20.38
C GLY A 830 -24.59 45.68 -19.41
N SER A 831 -24.76 44.55 -18.73
CA SER A 831 -25.80 44.38 -17.72
C SER A 831 -25.50 45.16 -16.42
N HIS A 832 -26.49 45.26 -15.54
CA HIS A 832 -26.40 45.98 -14.27
C HIS A 832 -25.21 45.44 -13.44
N GLU A 833 -25.10 44.11 -13.32
CA GLU A 833 -24.01 43.41 -12.66
C GLU A 833 -22.64 43.60 -13.34
N ASN A 834 -22.58 43.77 -14.67
CA ASN A 834 -21.32 44.06 -15.35
C ASN A 834 -20.77 45.42 -14.92
N TYR A 835 -21.61 46.45 -14.80
CA TYR A 835 -21.17 47.78 -14.35
C TYR A 835 -20.62 47.77 -12.92
N GLY A 836 -21.25 47.00 -12.02
CA GLY A 836 -20.74 46.82 -10.65
C GLY A 836 -19.42 46.07 -10.61
N GLN A 837 -19.29 45.03 -11.45
CA GLN A 837 -18.09 44.22 -11.58
C GLN A 837 -16.87 45.05 -12.06
N VAL A 838 -17.00 45.75 -13.19
CA VAL A 838 -15.88 46.47 -13.80
C VAL A 838 -15.48 47.71 -12.99
N TYR A 839 -16.44 48.33 -12.28
CA TYR A 839 -16.15 49.39 -11.32
C TYR A 839 -15.27 48.89 -10.18
N LEU A 840 -15.62 47.77 -9.55
CA LEU A 840 -14.83 47.18 -8.47
C LEU A 840 -13.44 46.78 -8.96
N PHE A 841 -13.37 46.11 -10.12
CA PHE A 841 -12.09 45.68 -10.69
C PHE A 841 -11.18 46.86 -11.00
N SER A 842 -11.68 47.88 -11.69
CA SER A 842 -10.87 49.03 -12.11
C SER A 842 -10.50 49.92 -10.93
N THR A 843 -11.40 50.10 -9.96
CA THR A 843 -11.08 50.81 -8.71
C THR A 843 -9.93 50.13 -7.98
N TRP A 844 -10.01 48.81 -7.79
CA TRP A 844 -8.97 48.03 -7.15
C TRP A 844 -7.65 48.07 -7.94
N LEU A 845 -7.72 47.92 -9.26
CA LEU A 845 -6.56 47.92 -10.15
C LEU A 845 -5.81 49.26 -10.09
N GLY A 846 -6.54 50.37 -10.16
CA GLY A 846 -5.97 51.72 -10.07
C GLY A 846 -5.30 51.96 -8.72
N GLN A 847 -6.00 51.64 -7.63
CA GLN A 847 -5.51 51.85 -6.26
C GLN A 847 -4.27 51.01 -5.91
N ASN A 848 -4.09 49.83 -6.53
CA ASN A 848 -3.00 48.92 -6.19
C ASN A 848 -1.79 48.99 -7.12
N PHE A 849 -1.99 49.35 -8.39
CA PHE A 849 -0.92 49.32 -9.40
C PHE A 849 -0.65 50.69 -10.02
N GLY A 850 -1.53 51.67 -9.81
CA GLY A 850 -1.33 53.05 -10.25
C GLY A 850 -0.57 53.86 -9.21
N GLY A 851 0.50 54.53 -9.63
CA GLY A 851 1.11 55.57 -8.80
C GLY A 851 0.07 56.65 -8.50
N ASN A 852 -0.33 56.80 -7.22
CA ASN A 852 -1.45 57.64 -6.79
C ASN A 852 -2.80 57.35 -7.49
N GLY A 853 -3.04 56.11 -7.90
CA GLY A 853 -4.25 55.72 -8.62
C GLY A 853 -4.20 55.92 -10.13
N SER A 854 -3.10 56.47 -10.69
CA SER A 854 -3.01 56.79 -12.11
C SER A 854 -3.02 55.57 -13.03
N MET A 855 -3.92 55.55 -14.01
CA MET A 855 -4.06 54.57 -15.09
C MET A 855 -3.49 55.03 -16.43
N GLN A 856 -2.75 56.14 -16.51
CA GLN A 856 -2.19 56.65 -17.77
C GLN A 856 -1.36 55.60 -18.53
N ASN A 857 -0.53 54.84 -17.81
CA ASN A 857 0.29 53.76 -18.39
C ASN A 857 -0.55 52.59 -18.89
N LEU A 858 -1.73 52.36 -18.31
CA LEU A 858 -2.67 51.35 -18.82
C LEU A 858 -3.19 51.80 -20.18
N LEU A 859 -3.70 53.04 -20.28
CA LEU A 859 -4.32 53.59 -21.49
C LEU A 859 -3.32 53.82 -22.64
N THR A 860 -2.08 54.20 -22.33
CA THR A 860 -1.01 54.43 -23.32
C THR A 860 -0.28 53.16 -23.74
N SER A 861 -0.57 52.01 -23.11
CA SER A 861 0.02 50.73 -23.49
C SER A 861 -0.33 50.34 -24.94
N LYS A 862 0.56 49.55 -25.57
CA LYS A 862 0.38 49.02 -26.93
C LYS A 862 -0.50 47.76 -26.98
N SER A 863 -1.18 47.45 -25.88
CA SER A 863 -2.05 46.30 -25.72
C SER A 863 -3.42 46.76 -25.22
N VAL A 864 -4.43 45.91 -25.35
CA VAL A 864 -5.81 46.17 -24.88
C VAL A 864 -6.28 45.04 -23.96
N GLY A 865 -7.34 45.28 -23.21
CA GLY A 865 -7.96 44.26 -22.35
C GLY A 865 -7.00 43.61 -21.37
N LYS A 866 -7.01 42.28 -21.34
CA LYS A 866 -6.17 41.49 -20.41
C LYS A 866 -4.68 41.79 -20.56
N ASP A 867 -4.21 41.98 -21.79
CA ASP A 867 -2.79 42.23 -22.06
C ASP A 867 -2.38 43.64 -21.62
N ALA A 868 -3.28 44.62 -21.73
CA ALA A 868 -3.06 45.96 -21.18
C ALA A 868 -2.94 45.94 -19.66
N VAL A 869 -3.83 45.21 -18.98
CA VAL A 869 -3.77 45.03 -17.52
C VAL A 869 -2.48 44.33 -17.11
N ALA A 870 -2.03 43.33 -17.88
CA ALA A 870 -0.80 42.62 -17.58
C ALA A 870 0.44 43.53 -17.73
N ALA A 871 0.50 44.32 -18.81
CA ALA A 871 1.55 45.29 -19.03
C ALA A 871 1.55 46.40 -17.95
N TYR A 872 0.38 46.88 -17.56
CA TYR A 872 0.22 47.94 -16.55
C TYR A 872 0.64 47.48 -15.15
N SER A 873 0.25 46.27 -14.75
CA SER A 873 0.51 45.74 -13.41
C SER A 873 1.88 45.07 -13.26
N GLY A 874 2.54 44.73 -14.37
CA GLY A 874 3.76 43.92 -14.38
C GLY A 874 3.52 42.45 -13.99
N GLN A 875 2.28 41.98 -13.99
CA GLN A 875 1.88 40.61 -13.62
C GLN A 875 0.97 40.02 -14.69
N THR A 876 0.82 38.69 -14.75
CA THR A 876 -0.14 38.09 -15.67
C THR A 876 -1.58 38.47 -15.29
N PHE A 877 -2.47 38.60 -16.28
CA PHE A 877 -3.88 38.91 -16.01
C PHE A 877 -4.52 37.90 -15.06
N ASP A 878 -4.24 36.60 -15.23
CA ASP A 878 -4.76 35.53 -14.38
C ASP A 878 -4.37 35.70 -12.90
N LYS A 879 -3.16 36.22 -12.65
CA LYS A 879 -2.66 36.55 -11.32
C LYS A 879 -3.41 37.73 -10.72
N ILE A 880 -3.56 38.81 -11.50
CA ILE A 880 -4.29 40.03 -11.12
C ILE A 880 -5.76 39.72 -10.81
N PHE A 881 -6.41 38.97 -11.69
CA PHE A 881 -7.80 38.57 -11.53
C PHE A 881 -8.01 37.80 -10.22
N ALA A 882 -7.13 36.85 -9.91
CA ALA A 882 -7.22 36.11 -8.65
C ALA A 882 -7.01 36.98 -7.40
N GLN A 883 -6.02 37.88 -7.39
CA GLN A 883 -5.81 38.82 -6.27
C GLN A 883 -7.07 39.63 -6.00
N TRP A 884 -7.67 40.17 -7.06
CA TRP A 884 -8.88 40.94 -6.96
C TRP A 884 -10.03 40.11 -6.36
N THR A 885 -10.24 38.86 -6.82
CA THR A 885 -11.29 38.00 -6.24
C THR A 885 -11.06 37.73 -4.74
N ILE A 886 -9.80 37.62 -4.31
CA ILE A 886 -9.47 37.48 -2.88
C ILE A 886 -9.78 38.77 -2.12
N ALA A 887 -9.46 39.94 -2.69
CA ALA A 887 -9.77 41.23 -2.10
C ALA A 887 -11.28 41.42 -1.85
N LEU A 888 -12.14 40.89 -2.73
CA LEU A 888 -13.60 40.92 -2.53
C LEU A 888 -14.05 40.13 -1.29
N TYR A 889 -13.41 38.99 -1.00
CA TYR A 889 -13.74 38.17 0.18
C TYR A 889 -13.18 38.75 1.47
N VAL A 890 -11.89 39.10 1.45
CA VAL A 890 -11.14 39.62 2.61
C VAL A 890 -11.69 40.98 3.03
N ASN A 891 -11.97 41.86 2.06
CA ASN A 891 -12.53 43.18 2.30
C ASN A 891 -11.70 44.00 3.30
N ASN A 892 -10.37 44.07 3.08
CA ASN A 892 -9.50 44.88 3.92
C ASN A 892 -9.77 46.38 3.69
N THR A 893 -10.45 47.03 4.63
CA THR A 893 -10.82 48.46 4.54
C THR A 893 -9.64 49.41 4.68
N SER A 894 -8.44 48.90 5.01
CA SER A 894 -7.20 49.69 4.94
C SER A 894 -6.58 49.69 3.54
N GLY A 895 -7.14 48.95 2.58
CA GLY A 895 -6.64 48.87 1.21
C GLY A 895 -5.54 47.82 0.99
N GLY A 896 -4.75 48.05 -0.05
CA GLY A 896 -3.74 47.11 -0.54
C GLY A 896 -4.35 45.94 -1.32
N ILE A 897 -3.51 44.97 -1.70
CA ILE A 897 -3.90 43.87 -2.61
C ILE A 897 -5.07 43.02 -2.09
N TYR A 898 -5.46 43.16 -0.83
CA TYR A 898 -6.56 42.43 -0.17
C TYR A 898 -7.79 43.28 0.16
N GLY A 899 -7.91 44.51 -0.35
CA GLY A 899 -9.12 45.30 -0.19
C GLY A 899 -9.08 46.67 -0.83
N TYR A 900 -9.90 47.59 -0.31
CA TYR A 900 -10.07 48.94 -0.82
C TYR A 900 -9.93 49.92 0.37
N PRO A 901 -9.10 50.97 0.29
CA PRO A 901 -8.86 51.88 1.41
C PRO A 901 -10.05 52.81 1.71
N ASP A 902 -11.01 52.97 0.79
CA ASP A 902 -12.12 53.91 0.91
C ASP A 902 -13.47 53.34 0.44
N LEU A 903 -13.56 52.01 0.37
CA LEU A 903 -14.76 51.25 0.04
C LEU A 903 -14.84 49.99 0.90
N ASN A 904 -15.81 49.94 1.83
CA ASN A 904 -16.13 48.73 2.57
C ASN A 904 -17.25 47.95 1.86
N LEU A 905 -16.99 46.70 1.52
CA LEU A 905 -17.92 45.83 0.79
C LEU A 905 -18.95 45.12 1.69
N LYS A 906 -18.86 45.30 3.01
CA LYS A 906 -19.70 44.63 4.02
C LYS A 906 -20.28 45.64 5.01
N THR A 907 -20.87 46.73 4.51
CA THR A 907 -21.44 47.81 5.32
C THR A 907 -22.69 48.43 4.70
N THR A 908 -23.41 49.22 5.48
CA THR A 908 -24.57 49.99 5.04
C THR A 908 -24.16 51.42 4.71
N TYR A 909 -24.39 51.83 3.46
CA TYR A 909 -24.21 53.20 3.00
C TYR A 909 -25.53 53.95 3.05
N LYS A 910 -25.47 55.17 3.57
CA LYS A 910 -26.62 56.06 3.71
C LYS A 910 -26.50 57.17 2.70
N TYR A 911 -27.55 57.34 1.91
CA TYR A 911 -27.64 58.39 0.90
C TYR A 911 -28.76 59.32 1.36
N GLY A 912 -28.43 60.55 1.73
CA GLY A 912 -29.42 61.51 2.25
C GLY A 912 -30.56 61.81 1.28
N GLY A 913 -31.57 62.55 1.75
CA GLY A 913 -32.76 62.87 0.94
C GLY A 913 -33.77 61.72 0.90
N ASN A 914 -34.38 61.47 -0.26
CA ASN A 914 -35.39 60.42 -0.48
C ASN A 914 -34.80 59.08 -0.96
N LEU A 915 -33.47 58.92 -0.90
CA LEU A 915 -32.79 57.70 -1.36
C LEU A 915 -32.72 56.67 -0.23
N ALA A 916 -32.93 55.39 -0.57
CA ALA A 916 -32.83 54.29 0.37
C ALA A 916 -31.38 53.95 0.77
N ASP A 917 -31.17 53.54 2.02
CA ASP A 917 -29.90 52.96 2.46
C ASP A 917 -29.60 51.67 1.67
N ILE A 918 -28.34 51.48 1.27
CA ILE A 918 -27.88 50.27 0.57
C ILE A 918 -26.86 49.53 1.42
N THR A 919 -27.18 48.28 1.76
CA THR A 919 -26.24 47.39 2.44
C THR A 919 -25.48 46.56 1.42
N LEU A 920 -24.17 46.74 1.34
CA LEU A 920 -23.29 45.83 0.64
C LEU A 920 -23.03 44.62 1.54
N THR A 921 -23.26 43.41 1.02
CA THR A 921 -23.12 42.15 1.79
C THR A 921 -21.81 41.40 1.48
N GLY A 922 -21.04 41.89 0.51
CA GLY A 922 -19.90 41.20 -0.06
C GLY A 922 -20.31 40.09 -1.03
N PRO A 923 -19.35 39.34 -1.59
CA PRO A 923 -19.66 38.25 -2.51
C PRO A 923 -20.60 37.24 -1.86
N LYS A 924 -21.62 36.78 -2.62
CA LYS A 924 -22.58 35.78 -2.13
C LYS A 924 -21.86 34.50 -1.72
N LEU A 925 -21.92 34.20 -0.42
CA LEU A 925 -21.31 33.00 0.15
C LEU A 925 -22.23 31.80 -0.01
N LEU A 926 -21.71 30.73 -0.60
CA LEU A 926 -22.33 29.42 -0.60
C LEU A 926 -22.02 28.78 0.77
N THR A 927 -23.03 28.69 1.63
CA THR A 927 -22.90 28.17 3.00
C THR A 927 -23.51 26.79 3.13
N ASN A 928 -23.07 26.05 4.15
CA ASN A 928 -23.66 24.79 4.55
C ASN A 928 -24.80 24.98 5.57
N THR A 929 -26.03 25.24 5.12
CA THR A 929 -27.19 25.27 6.02
C THR A 929 -27.60 23.85 6.43
N GLY A 930 -27.38 23.44 7.69
CA GLY A 930 -27.90 22.15 8.18
C GLY A 930 -27.22 21.43 9.37
N GLY A 931 -26.22 22.02 10.03
CA GLY A 931 -25.83 21.62 11.40
C GLY A 931 -25.12 20.27 11.65
N ALA A 932 -24.97 19.36 10.68
CA ALA A 932 -24.17 18.14 10.89
C ALA A 932 -23.50 17.59 9.60
N PHE A 933 -22.17 17.72 9.52
CA PHE A 933 -21.29 16.56 9.34
C PHE A 933 -21.70 15.22 8.69
N PRO A 934 -21.34 14.77 7.44
CA PRO A 934 -20.40 15.23 6.40
C PRO A 934 -21.03 15.69 5.05
N TYR A 935 -20.25 16.22 4.07
CA TYR A 935 -20.73 16.82 2.79
C TYR A 935 -20.78 15.84 1.58
N SER A 936 -21.62 16.09 0.56
CA SER A 936 -21.54 15.45 -0.77
C SER A 936 -21.41 16.43 -1.93
N SER A 937 -20.96 15.87 -3.06
CA SER A 937 -20.65 16.56 -4.31
C SER A 937 -21.81 17.40 -4.80
N GLY A 938 -21.56 18.66 -5.10
CA GLY A 938 -22.40 19.40 -6.01
C GLY A 938 -21.60 20.29 -6.93
N ASN A 939 -22.25 20.67 -8.02
CA ASN A 939 -21.62 21.30 -9.17
C ASN A 939 -21.88 22.81 -9.14
N ILE A 940 -20.81 23.58 -9.09
CA ILE A 940 -20.83 25.04 -9.21
C ILE A 940 -20.36 25.38 -10.62
N SER A 941 -21.24 25.91 -11.45
CA SER A 941 -20.83 26.45 -12.75
C SER A 941 -20.26 27.85 -12.56
N ILE A 942 -19.03 28.06 -13.01
CA ILE A 942 -18.30 29.33 -12.94
C ILE A 942 -17.98 29.77 -14.37
N SER A 943 -18.56 30.89 -14.80
CA SER A 943 -18.28 31.50 -16.12
C SER A 943 -16.79 31.82 -16.30
N ALA A 944 -16.37 32.01 -17.54
CA ALA A 944 -15.00 32.41 -17.87
C ALA A 944 -14.61 33.67 -17.09
N TYR A 945 -13.44 33.71 -16.46
CA TYR A 945 -13.01 34.85 -15.65
C TYR A 945 -14.08 35.33 -14.64
N SER A 946 -14.63 34.37 -13.88
CA SER A 946 -15.55 34.58 -12.76
C SER A 946 -15.08 33.84 -11.50
N SER A 947 -15.76 34.06 -10.37
CA SER A 947 -15.41 33.40 -9.10
C SER A 947 -16.63 32.94 -8.31
N ALA A 948 -16.44 31.95 -7.44
CA ALA A 948 -17.43 31.50 -6.49
C ALA A 948 -16.81 31.42 -5.08
N TYR A 949 -17.63 31.65 -4.06
CA TYR A 949 -17.15 31.77 -2.67
C TYR A 949 -17.91 30.76 -1.82
N VAL A 950 -17.18 29.83 -1.22
CA VAL A 950 -17.73 28.82 -0.32
C VAL A 950 -17.26 29.16 1.09
N GLU A 951 -18.19 29.27 2.04
CA GLU A 951 -17.85 29.40 3.46
C GLU A 951 -18.19 28.09 4.16
N LEU A 952 -17.17 27.48 4.76
CA LEU A 952 -17.31 26.30 5.59
C LEU A 952 -17.37 26.70 7.05
N SER A 953 -18.28 26.07 7.79
CA SER A 953 -18.47 26.27 9.23
C SER A 953 -18.91 24.96 9.93
N GLY A 954 -18.72 24.88 11.26
CA GLY A 954 -19.21 23.76 12.08
C GLY A 954 -18.27 22.55 12.17
N GLY A 955 -16.96 22.77 12.21
CA GLY A 955 -15.95 21.72 12.30
C GLY A 955 -15.93 20.94 13.63
N ASN A 956 -15.53 19.67 13.66
CA ASN A 956 -15.46 18.86 14.90
C ASN A 956 -14.03 18.48 15.32
N GLY A 957 -13.03 19.20 14.82
CA GLY A 957 -11.61 18.88 14.99
C GLY A 957 -11.10 17.81 14.02
N SER A 958 -11.93 17.27 13.12
CA SER A 958 -11.47 16.37 12.05
C SER A 958 -11.07 17.13 10.78
N THR A 959 -10.22 16.50 9.96
CA THR A 959 -9.87 17.03 8.62
C THR A 959 -11.09 17.05 7.70
N VAL A 960 -11.30 18.16 6.99
CA VAL A 960 -12.28 18.30 5.91
C VAL A 960 -11.54 18.27 4.58
N THR A 961 -11.80 17.27 3.73
CA THR A 961 -11.16 17.20 2.40
C THR A 961 -12.13 17.59 1.31
N LEU A 962 -11.85 18.69 0.61
CA LEU A 962 -12.54 19.15 -0.59
C LEU A 962 -11.91 18.57 -1.84
N THR A 963 -12.69 18.09 -2.80
CA THR A 963 -12.18 17.74 -4.14
C THR A 963 -12.40 18.90 -5.10
N LEU A 964 -11.41 19.21 -5.94
CA LEU A 964 -11.38 20.33 -6.89
C LEU A 964 -11.10 19.82 -8.31
N PRO A 965 -11.65 20.47 -9.36
CA PRO A 965 -11.40 20.10 -10.74
C PRO A 965 -10.03 20.60 -11.23
N THR A 966 -9.51 19.96 -12.27
CA THR A 966 -8.42 20.50 -13.09
C THR A 966 -8.86 21.81 -13.77
N ASN A 967 -7.98 22.82 -13.79
CA ASN A 967 -8.14 24.15 -14.41
C ASN A 967 -8.90 25.24 -13.62
N VAL A 968 -9.13 25.04 -12.32
CA VAL A 968 -9.62 26.09 -11.41
C VAL A 968 -8.61 26.27 -10.29
N SER A 969 -8.25 27.52 -10.00
CA SER A 969 -7.48 27.81 -8.79
C SER A 969 -8.45 27.91 -7.62
N ALA A 970 -8.18 27.16 -6.55
CA ALA A 970 -8.85 27.37 -5.28
C ALA A 970 -7.90 28.04 -4.30
N PHE A 971 -8.45 28.98 -3.55
CA PHE A 971 -7.72 29.73 -2.54
C PHE A 971 -8.42 29.55 -1.20
N GLU A 972 -7.72 28.91 -0.27
CA GLU A 972 -8.21 28.69 1.07
C GLU A 972 -7.69 29.76 2.02
N ILE A 973 -8.60 30.43 2.73
CA ILE A 973 -8.26 31.48 3.67
C ILE A 973 -9.07 31.30 4.95
N HIS A 974 -8.36 31.29 6.09
CA HIS A 974 -8.89 31.14 7.44
C HIS A 974 -8.83 32.49 8.12
N LYS A 975 -9.91 32.86 8.80
CA LYS A 975 -9.95 34.06 9.64
C LYS A 975 -9.98 33.68 11.12
#